data_AF-A0A317BB76-F1
#
_entry.id   AF-A0A317BB76-F1
#
_cell.length_a   1.000
_cell.length_b   1.000
_cell.length_c   1.000
_cell.angle_alpha   90.00
_cell.angle_beta   90.00
_cell.angle_gamma   90.00
#
_symmetry.space_group_name_H-M   'P 1'
#
loop_
_entity.id
_entity.type
_entity.pdbx_description
1 polymer ?
#
loop_
_entity_poly.entity_id
_entity_poly.type
_entity_poly.pdbx_seq_one_letter_code
_entity_poly.pdbx_strand_id
1 'polypeptide(L)'
;MTPGLWHEPYSPTPGYSSSSGYASPIAPTDFPLYGHAPYHRTRTPSNASFIDQPWSYQPRSPASTTSNMAFPWPQSDKGSTAPGLAYMNVSYPMTSMSIPTGIDPMVGYGHFGPKTMGQRDEEEGAILFGEYGMAPIAHTYPFEQYLDYYWRLFHPTFPVVHRSTFMNPSPMLHAAMISIGGHYSNDKGAKRKSRDLHDQCIKLLERRDHEAMTDPERLCDFQAMFLIEVFSQYRARRSGKLLSSRFDKVYHKAVGNCRSTTLRLRELVSTSTQLEHTASDRWIHWVELATWQRLLLSCYVLAFQQPLLLARETLHSLIENTRFEIPFPEHTSLWDATGSAEWAATILEQSYTPTYVYEITPESTLTSLDTFQSSVLLATHYNLHENISPYISSPTVPDVQHLLDTSPIIKRTLLTAKLVQVTPLRALIAVWGESWILSEKVTSPQVFNAMKTTLRTWLAQLWSSNESETPPVREALNLSVTILREALQDQRDMVELEMGTDMGIFFSGLVLWAITVSSAARSTTNPSSTQAVDRMPVSTGVGDLAFGLAHSQPQSPIIEATPENPLLSHAQIIINTISFLSDAMYTFSDVVPVQQSQGDQLRHQTGCVSLLLWIKLRLRGIPLEEPSSGVDTWSSKPGESLGELLDGIISSIERALDRGWSGWGV
;
A
#
# COMPACT_ATOMS: atom_id res chain seq x y z
N MET A 1 -5.70 -59.86 -14.80
CA MET A 1 -4.72 -59.83 -13.69
C MET A 1 -4.33 -58.38 -13.47
N THR A 2 -4.80 -57.83 -12.36
CA THR A 2 -4.80 -56.41 -11.98
C THR A 2 -4.23 -56.31 -10.56
N PRO A 3 -3.36 -55.33 -10.31
CA PRO A 3 -3.22 -54.75 -8.96
C PRO A 3 -3.14 -53.21 -9.06
N GLY A 4 -3.54 -52.39 -8.08
CA GLY A 4 -4.10 -52.60 -6.75
C GLY A 4 -4.46 -51.20 -6.20
N LEU A 5 -5.65 -51.10 -5.60
CA LEU A 5 -6.20 -49.88 -4.99
C LEU A 5 -5.54 -49.58 -3.64
N TRP A 6 -5.28 -48.30 -3.37
CA TRP A 6 -4.98 -47.78 -2.04
C TRP A 6 -6.18 -47.00 -1.50
N HIS A 7 -6.57 -47.30 -0.26
CA HIS A 7 -7.69 -46.76 0.49
C HIS A 7 -7.33 -45.45 1.20
N GLU A 8 -8.18 -44.42 1.08
CA GLU A 8 -8.23 -43.25 1.97
C GLU A 8 -9.17 -43.50 3.17
N PRO A 9 -8.83 -43.06 4.40
CA PRO A 9 -9.74 -43.11 5.53
C PRO A 9 -10.57 -41.82 5.67
N TYR A 10 -11.89 -41.97 5.59
CA TYR A 10 -12.88 -40.97 5.99
C TYR A 10 -12.85 -40.74 7.52
N SER A 11 -12.88 -39.47 7.95
CA SER A 11 -13.18 -39.08 9.33
C SER A 11 -14.56 -38.40 9.39
N PRO A 12 -15.40 -38.70 10.41
CA PRO A 12 -16.80 -38.27 10.46
C PRO A 12 -17.01 -36.90 11.11
N THR A 13 -17.95 -36.14 10.54
CA THR A 13 -18.59 -34.93 11.11
C THR A 13 -19.40 -35.25 12.37
N PRO A 14 -19.41 -34.39 13.42
CA PRO A 14 -20.37 -34.52 14.51
C PRO A 14 -21.69 -33.80 14.19
N GLY A 15 -22.78 -34.51 14.46
CA GLY A 15 -24.15 -34.16 14.14
C GLY A 15 -24.79 -33.14 15.08
N TYR A 16 -25.81 -32.50 14.53
CA TYR A 16 -26.79 -31.66 15.22
C TYR A 16 -27.63 -32.49 16.21
N SER A 17 -27.76 -32.01 17.45
CA SER A 17 -28.81 -32.44 18.38
C SER A 17 -29.62 -31.23 18.83
N SER A 18 -30.86 -31.17 18.34
CA SER A 18 -31.94 -30.35 18.87
C SER A 18 -32.53 -31.02 20.10
N SER A 19 -32.62 -30.31 21.22
CA SER A 19 -33.46 -30.69 22.36
C SER A 19 -34.08 -29.44 22.97
N SER A 20 -35.38 -29.29 22.76
CA SER A 20 -36.23 -28.29 23.42
C SER A 20 -36.80 -28.90 24.70
N GLY A 21 -36.67 -28.21 25.83
CA GLY A 21 -37.34 -28.59 27.07
C GLY A 21 -37.49 -27.40 28.02
N TYR A 22 -38.73 -26.85 28.07
CA TYR A 22 -39.43 -26.21 29.20
C TYR A 22 -38.71 -25.11 30.04
N ALA A 23 -39.33 -24.10 30.65
CA ALA A 23 -40.70 -23.63 30.80
C ALA A 23 -40.61 -22.12 31.13
N SER A 24 -41.58 -21.32 30.66
CA SER A 24 -41.71 -19.91 31.04
C SER A 24 -42.17 -19.76 32.50
N PRO A 25 -41.56 -18.86 33.32
CA PRO A 25 -42.18 -18.44 34.57
C PRO A 25 -43.13 -17.27 34.34
N ILE A 26 -44.27 -17.34 35.00
CA ILE A 26 -45.30 -16.31 35.14
C ILE A 26 -45.01 -15.47 36.40
N ALA A 27 -45.28 -14.16 36.27
CA ALA A 27 -45.55 -13.13 37.31
C ALA A 27 -44.37 -12.67 38.21
N PRO A 28 -44.39 -11.44 38.79
CA PRO A 28 -45.57 -10.60 39.03
C PRO A 28 -45.47 -9.12 38.61
N THR A 29 -46.66 -8.55 38.47
CA THR A 29 -47.02 -7.14 38.58
C THR A 29 -46.41 -6.50 39.82
N ASP A 30 -45.68 -5.39 39.65
CA ASP A 30 -45.70 -4.23 40.55
C ASP A 30 -44.95 -3.07 39.88
N PHE A 31 -45.67 -1.96 39.64
CA PHE A 31 -45.13 -0.70 39.11
C PHE A 31 -44.76 0.23 40.27
N PRO A 32 -43.59 0.89 40.23
CA PRO A 32 -43.40 2.19 40.84
C PRO A 32 -43.31 3.28 39.76
N LEU A 33 -44.23 4.24 39.83
CA LEU A 33 -44.13 5.55 39.19
C LEU A 33 -42.89 6.28 39.73
N TYR A 34 -42.00 6.77 38.86
CA TYR A 34 -41.20 7.97 39.15
C TYR A 34 -40.84 8.75 37.88
N GLY A 35 -41.35 10.00 37.84
CA GLY A 35 -40.59 11.22 37.61
C GLY A 35 -39.86 11.42 36.28
N HIS A 36 -40.49 12.18 35.37
CA HIS A 36 -39.82 12.84 34.25
C HIS A 36 -38.83 13.91 34.72
N ALA A 37 -37.58 13.84 34.27
CA ALA A 37 -36.64 14.95 34.24
C ALA A 37 -35.95 15.02 32.86
N PRO A 38 -35.90 16.18 32.19
CA PRO A 38 -35.29 16.30 30.88
C PRO A 38 -33.78 16.60 31.03
N TYR A 39 -32.92 15.71 30.53
CA TYR A 39 -31.49 15.99 30.40
C TYR A 39 -31.13 16.39 28.98
N HIS A 40 -30.69 17.64 28.85
CA HIS A 40 -29.96 18.15 27.69
C HIS A 40 -28.60 17.42 27.56
N ARG A 41 -28.34 16.86 26.38
CA ARG A 41 -27.06 16.22 26.04
C ARG A 41 -26.14 17.24 25.38
N THR A 42 -25.22 17.83 26.14
CA THR A 42 -24.06 18.55 25.59
C THR A 42 -22.96 17.54 25.26
N ARG A 43 -22.51 17.52 24.00
CA ARG A 43 -21.30 16.81 23.56
C ARG A 43 -20.07 17.50 24.17
N THR A 44 -19.33 16.79 25.01
CA THR A 44 -17.91 17.09 25.28
C THR A 44 -17.03 16.08 24.52
N PRO A 45 -15.87 16.49 24.00
CA PRO A 45 -14.90 15.59 23.38
C PRO A 45 -14.05 14.93 24.47
N SER A 46 -14.06 13.60 24.54
CA SER A 46 -13.26 12.85 25.51
C SER A 46 -11.82 12.72 25.02
N ASN A 47 -10.93 13.43 25.71
CA ASN A 47 -9.52 13.12 25.88
C ASN A 47 -9.44 11.98 26.91
N ALA A 48 -8.88 10.82 26.56
CA ALA A 48 -8.85 9.65 27.46
C ALA A 48 -7.42 9.29 27.83
N SER A 49 -6.99 9.76 29.01
CA SER A 49 -5.84 9.27 29.75
C SER A 49 -6.25 8.17 30.72
N PHE A 50 -5.47 7.09 30.67
CA PHE A 50 -5.34 5.93 31.56
C PHE A 50 -5.76 6.12 33.04
N ILE A 51 -6.77 5.35 33.51
CA ILE A 51 -6.91 4.85 34.91
C ILE A 51 -7.57 3.46 34.87
N ASP A 52 -6.93 2.48 35.49
CA ASP A 52 -7.40 1.10 35.73
C ASP A 52 -8.51 1.04 36.79
N GLN A 53 -9.63 0.35 36.52
CA GLN A 53 -10.40 -0.44 37.50
C GLN A 53 -11.46 -1.34 36.83
N PRO A 54 -11.82 -2.50 37.43
CA PRO A 54 -12.52 -3.59 36.74
C PRO A 54 -14.04 -3.51 36.96
N TRP A 55 -14.81 -3.32 35.88
CA TRP A 55 -16.26 -3.49 35.91
C TRP A 55 -16.69 -4.46 34.81
N SER A 56 -17.14 -5.64 35.23
CA SER A 56 -17.76 -6.66 34.39
C SER A 56 -19.15 -6.21 33.94
N TYR A 57 -19.32 -5.94 32.65
CA TYR A 57 -20.63 -5.84 32.02
C TYR A 57 -20.73 -6.83 30.85
N GLN A 58 -21.78 -7.65 30.87
CA GLN A 58 -22.14 -8.53 29.75
C GLN A 58 -22.67 -7.71 28.56
N PRO A 59 -22.37 -8.10 27.31
CA PRO A 59 -22.84 -7.41 26.13
C PRO A 59 -24.32 -7.76 25.86
N ARG A 60 -25.18 -6.74 25.76
CA ARG A 60 -26.53 -6.87 25.19
C ARG A 60 -26.50 -6.42 23.74
N SER A 61 -26.76 -7.35 22.82
CA SER A 61 -26.98 -7.08 21.40
C SER A 61 -28.29 -6.28 21.19
N PRO A 62 -28.37 -5.34 20.23
CA PRO A 62 -29.64 -4.74 19.86
C PRO A 62 -30.34 -5.63 18.83
N ALA A 63 -31.42 -6.28 19.26
CA ALA A 63 -32.41 -6.86 18.37
C ALA A 63 -33.46 -5.80 17.99
N SER A 64 -33.88 -5.90 16.73
CA SER A 64 -34.83 -5.08 16.00
C SER A 64 -36.12 -4.75 16.74
N THR A 65 -36.64 -3.54 16.56
CA THR A 65 -38.06 -3.26 16.76
C THR A 65 -38.53 -2.23 15.73
N THR A 66 -39.41 -2.71 14.85
CA THR A 66 -40.25 -1.96 13.93
C THR A 66 -41.29 -1.16 14.71
N SER A 67 -41.58 0.09 14.31
CA SER A 67 -42.88 0.72 14.55
C SER A 67 -43.09 1.99 13.71
N ASN A 68 -44.05 1.90 12.80
CA ASN A 68 -45.20 2.79 12.57
C ASN A 68 -45.08 4.26 13.01
N MET A 69 -44.92 5.15 12.04
CA MET A 69 -45.31 6.57 12.17
C MET A 69 -46.27 6.93 11.04
N ALA A 70 -47.48 7.35 11.40
CA ALA A 70 -48.48 7.92 10.52
C ALA A 70 -48.24 9.42 10.37
N PHE A 71 -48.21 9.92 9.13
CA PHE A 71 -48.13 11.34 8.81
C PHE A 71 -49.54 11.93 8.63
N PRO A 72 -49.93 12.99 9.37
CA PRO A 72 -51.12 13.77 9.04
C PRO A 72 -50.76 14.98 8.16
N TRP A 73 -51.52 15.18 7.10
CA TRP A 73 -51.55 16.40 6.30
C TRP A 73 -52.31 17.52 7.03
N PRO A 74 -51.88 18.79 6.99
CA PRO A 74 -52.75 19.91 7.29
C PRO A 74 -53.32 20.51 6.01
N GLN A 75 -54.65 20.63 5.97
CA GLN A 75 -55.44 21.30 4.94
C GLN A 75 -56.36 22.34 5.63
N SER A 76 -56.71 23.40 4.88
CA SER A 76 -57.72 24.44 5.14
C SER A 76 -57.22 25.71 5.88
N ASP A 77 -57.65 26.94 5.61
CA ASP A 77 -58.30 27.71 4.52
C ASP A 77 -58.42 29.14 5.04
N LYS A 78 -58.43 30.16 4.16
CA LYS A 78 -59.42 31.27 4.11
C LYS A 78 -59.06 32.34 3.08
N GLY A 79 -60.00 32.60 2.16
CA GLY A 79 -60.01 33.72 1.17
C GLY A 79 -60.21 35.10 1.82
N SER A 80 -60.15 36.22 1.10
CA SER A 80 -60.91 36.66 -0.10
C SER A 80 -60.36 38.05 -0.50
N THR A 81 -60.27 38.46 -1.77
CA THR A 81 -61.27 39.26 -2.51
C THR A 81 -60.68 39.69 -3.89
N ALA A 82 -61.52 39.70 -4.93
CA ALA A 82 -61.23 40.12 -6.32
C ALA A 82 -61.33 41.68 -6.47
N PRO A 83 -61.13 42.36 -7.65
CA PRO A 83 -61.56 41.96 -9.02
C PRO A 83 -60.70 42.42 -10.25
N GLY A 84 -60.95 41.78 -11.42
CA GLY A 84 -61.18 42.53 -12.67
C GLY A 84 -60.31 42.23 -13.92
N LEU A 85 -61.01 41.80 -15.00
CA LEU A 85 -60.71 41.89 -16.46
C LEU A 85 -59.76 40.83 -17.06
N ALA A 86 -59.90 40.35 -18.30
CA ALA A 86 -60.99 40.12 -19.26
C ALA A 86 -60.37 39.28 -20.40
N TYR A 87 -61.14 38.30 -20.93
CA TYR A 87 -61.05 37.65 -22.25
C TYR A 87 -59.76 37.75 -23.11
N MET A 88 -59.24 36.58 -23.52
CA MET A 88 -59.12 36.20 -24.95
C MET A 88 -58.79 34.70 -25.09
N ASN A 89 -59.52 34.08 -26.00
CA ASN A 89 -59.61 32.65 -26.28
C ASN A 89 -58.70 32.36 -27.48
N VAL A 90 -57.68 31.50 -27.35
CA VAL A 90 -56.91 31.00 -28.50
C VAL A 90 -56.69 29.51 -28.36
N SER A 91 -57.44 28.78 -29.17
CA SER A 91 -57.35 27.34 -29.40
C SER A 91 -56.08 27.01 -30.17
N TYR A 92 -55.21 26.17 -29.62
CA TYR A 92 -54.16 25.49 -30.38
C TYR A 92 -54.50 23.99 -30.50
N PRO A 93 -54.29 23.37 -31.67
CA PRO A 93 -54.63 21.97 -31.91
C PRO A 93 -53.61 21.04 -31.27
N MET A 94 -54.10 20.04 -30.52
CA MET A 94 -53.32 18.88 -30.09
C MET A 94 -52.84 18.09 -31.31
N THR A 95 -51.54 18.16 -31.61
CA THR A 95 -50.86 17.13 -32.39
C THR A 95 -50.65 15.89 -31.53
N SER A 96 -51.21 14.79 -32.02
CA SER A 96 -51.08 13.41 -31.58
C SER A 96 -49.66 13.05 -31.09
N MET A 97 -49.49 12.87 -29.78
CA MET A 97 -48.45 12.01 -29.24
C MET A 97 -48.90 10.57 -29.46
N SER A 98 -48.24 9.87 -30.38
CA SER A 98 -48.35 8.41 -30.49
C SER A 98 -47.72 7.81 -29.23
N ILE A 99 -48.57 7.28 -28.36
CA ILE A 99 -48.13 6.42 -27.25
C ILE A 99 -47.51 5.17 -27.89
N PRO A 100 -46.24 4.84 -27.63
CA PRO A 100 -45.69 3.57 -28.06
C PRO A 100 -46.36 2.48 -27.22
N THR A 101 -47.36 1.82 -27.81
CA THR A 101 -47.88 0.53 -27.32
C THR A 101 -46.80 -0.51 -27.56
N GLY A 102 -45.92 -0.69 -26.57
CA GLY A 102 -44.83 -1.66 -26.67
C GLY A 102 -43.85 -1.63 -25.51
N ILE A 103 -44.31 -1.40 -24.29
CA ILE A 103 -43.53 -1.73 -23.08
C ILE A 103 -44.35 -2.78 -22.36
N ASP A 104 -43.97 -4.04 -22.58
CA ASP A 104 -44.53 -5.18 -21.87
C ASP A 104 -44.16 -5.06 -20.38
N PRO A 105 -45.14 -4.86 -19.47
CA PRO A 105 -44.85 -4.70 -18.05
C PRO A 105 -44.33 -6.00 -17.39
N MET A 106 -44.19 -7.09 -18.15
CA MET A 106 -43.64 -8.37 -17.70
C MET A 106 -42.11 -8.49 -17.83
N VAL A 107 -41.40 -7.54 -18.44
CA VAL A 107 -39.92 -7.61 -18.59
C VAL A 107 -39.19 -7.53 -17.23
N GLY A 108 -39.84 -7.03 -16.18
CA GLY A 108 -39.24 -6.90 -14.84
C GLY A 108 -39.24 -8.17 -13.98
N TYR A 109 -39.96 -9.23 -14.35
CA TYR A 109 -40.16 -10.42 -13.49
C TYR A 109 -39.36 -11.67 -13.92
N GLY A 110 -38.45 -11.54 -14.88
CA GLY A 110 -37.85 -12.67 -15.59
C GLY A 110 -36.42 -13.10 -15.22
N HIS A 111 -35.76 -12.56 -14.19
CA HIS A 111 -34.31 -12.82 -13.98
C HIS A 111 -33.99 -13.61 -12.69
N PHE A 112 -34.70 -14.71 -12.45
CA PHE A 112 -34.29 -15.72 -11.46
C PHE A 112 -33.40 -16.83 -12.05
N GLY A 113 -33.01 -16.71 -13.33
CA GLY A 113 -32.08 -17.64 -13.99
C GLY A 113 -30.62 -17.21 -13.81
N PRO A 114 -29.64 -18.14 -13.97
CA PRO A 114 -28.23 -17.79 -14.00
C PRO A 114 -27.95 -16.78 -15.13
N LYS A 115 -27.14 -15.76 -14.84
CA LYS A 115 -26.82 -14.70 -15.81
C LYS A 115 -25.77 -15.20 -16.81
N THR A 116 -25.89 -14.74 -18.05
CA THR A 116 -24.85 -14.91 -19.08
C THR A 116 -23.73 -13.88 -18.89
N MET A 117 -22.53 -14.16 -19.40
CA MET A 117 -21.42 -13.19 -19.33
C MET A 117 -21.73 -11.86 -20.02
N GLY A 118 -22.43 -11.89 -21.15
CA GLY A 118 -22.82 -10.66 -21.87
C GLY A 118 -23.75 -9.76 -21.05
N GLN A 119 -24.74 -10.37 -20.36
CA GLN A 119 -25.64 -9.63 -19.47
C GLN A 119 -24.90 -9.01 -18.28
N ARG A 120 -23.95 -9.75 -17.70
CA ARG A 120 -23.10 -9.21 -16.62
C ARG A 120 -22.30 -8.01 -17.12
N ASP A 121 -21.63 -8.13 -18.27
CA ASP A 121 -20.83 -7.04 -18.81
C ASP A 121 -21.70 -5.81 -19.11
N GLU A 122 -22.90 -5.98 -19.66
CA GLU A 122 -23.83 -4.86 -19.90
C GLU A 122 -24.25 -4.16 -18.60
N GLU A 123 -24.64 -4.93 -17.58
CA GLU A 123 -25.02 -4.39 -16.27
C GLU A 123 -23.86 -3.68 -15.56
N GLU A 124 -22.67 -4.29 -15.57
CA GLU A 124 -21.47 -3.71 -14.95
C GLU A 124 -21.01 -2.47 -15.70
N GLY A 125 -21.05 -2.48 -17.03
CA GLY A 125 -20.77 -1.30 -17.85
C GLY A 125 -21.70 -0.14 -17.54
N ALA A 126 -22.99 -0.42 -17.38
CA ALA A 126 -23.98 0.59 -16.98
C ALA A 126 -23.69 1.16 -15.58
N ILE A 127 -23.23 0.35 -14.62
CA ILE A 127 -22.93 0.84 -13.26
C ILE A 127 -21.61 1.62 -13.23
N LEU A 128 -20.55 1.09 -13.85
CA LEU A 128 -19.21 1.68 -13.81
C LEU A 128 -19.12 2.96 -14.63
N PHE A 129 -19.91 3.08 -15.71
CA PHE A 129 -19.80 4.18 -16.67
C PHE A 129 -21.11 4.97 -16.86
N GLY A 130 -22.24 4.53 -16.32
CA GLY A 130 -23.53 5.19 -16.49
C GLY A 130 -23.69 6.50 -15.71
N GLU A 131 -23.18 6.59 -14.47
CA GLU A 131 -23.16 7.85 -13.71
C GLU A 131 -22.24 8.92 -14.35
N TYR A 132 -21.34 8.51 -15.25
CA TYR A 132 -20.47 9.40 -16.01
C TYR A 132 -21.11 9.94 -17.29
N GLY A 133 -22.40 9.66 -17.55
CA GLY A 133 -23.15 10.22 -18.68
C GLY A 133 -22.93 9.51 -20.02
N MET A 134 -22.50 8.25 -20.00
CA MET A 134 -22.11 7.50 -21.21
C MET A 134 -23.31 6.76 -21.83
N ALA A 135 -24.14 7.49 -22.58
CA ALA A 135 -24.92 6.88 -23.66
C ALA A 135 -23.98 6.43 -24.81
N PRO A 136 -24.39 5.58 -25.78
CA PRO A 136 -23.50 4.83 -26.68
C PRO A 136 -22.66 5.64 -27.68
N ILE A 137 -22.57 6.96 -27.56
CA ILE A 137 -21.96 7.85 -28.56
C ILE A 137 -21.15 8.93 -27.83
N ALA A 138 -19.92 8.60 -27.41
CA ALA A 138 -18.74 9.48 -27.41
C ALA A 138 -17.60 8.88 -26.58
N HIS A 139 -16.73 8.12 -27.23
CA HIS A 139 -15.27 8.24 -27.12
C HIS A 139 -14.75 9.32 -26.12
N THR A 140 -14.27 8.90 -24.94
CA THR A 140 -12.87 8.52 -24.63
C THR A 140 -11.88 9.63 -24.21
N TYR A 141 -12.25 10.90 -23.96
CA TYR A 141 -11.17 11.90 -23.75
C TYR A 141 -10.42 11.86 -22.38
N PRO A 142 -11.06 11.71 -21.20
CA PRO A 142 -10.31 11.68 -19.93
C PRO A 142 -9.67 10.32 -19.62
N PHE A 143 -10.28 9.23 -20.09
CA PHE A 143 -9.90 7.87 -19.69
C PHE A 143 -8.70 7.33 -20.48
N GLU A 144 -8.51 7.76 -21.72
CA GLU A 144 -7.34 7.37 -22.53
C GLU A 144 -6.04 7.87 -21.91
N GLN A 145 -6.04 9.07 -21.33
CA GLN A 145 -4.89 9.58 -20.58
C GLN A 145 -4.58 8.70 -19.36
N TYR A 146 -5.61 8.21 -18.66
CA TYR A 146 -5.40 7.31 -17.53
C TYR A 146 -4.91 5.94 -17.99
N LEU A 147 -5.41 5.41 -19.10
CA LEU A 147 -4.87 4.20 -19.69
C LEU A 147 -3.40 4.37 -20.12
N ASP A 148 -3.02 5.52 -20.68
CA ASP A 148 -1.63 5.83 -21.00
C ASP A 148 -0.75 5.80 -19.73
N TYR A 149 -1.22 6.40 -18.64
CA TYR A 149 -0.53 6.29 -17.34
C TYR A 149 -0.44 4.85 -16.83
N TYR A 150 -1.49 4.05 -16.99
CA TYR A 150 -1.44 2.62 -16.65
C TYR A 150 -0.32 1.92 -17.45
N TRP A 151 -0.30 2.08 -18.77
CA TRP A 151 0.69 1.44 -19.63
C TRP A 151 2.12 1.90 -19.36
N ARG A 152 2.32 3.19 -19.07
CA ARG A 152 3.66 3.76 -18.89
C ARG A 152 4.22 3.55 -17.49
N LEU A 153 3.38 3.62 -16.46
CA LEU A 153 3.82 3.76 -15.07
C LEU A 153 3.51 2.55 -14.18
N PHE A 154 2.50 1.74 -14.54
CA PHE A 154 2.10 0.57 -13.75
C PHE A 154 2.42 -0.75 -14.45
N HIS A 155 2.15 -0.82 -15.75
CA HIS A 155 2.34 -2.04 -16.54
C HIS A 155 3.76 -2.62 -16.46
N PRO A 156 4.85 -1.81 -16.44
CA PRO A 156 6.21 -2.36 -16.30
C PRO A 156 6.43 -3.20 -15.03
N THR A 157 5.76 -2.87 -13.93
CA THR A 157 5.88 -3.63 -12.67
C THR A 157 4.91 -4.80 -12.60
N PHE A 158 3.70 -4.63 -13.13
CA PHE A 158 2.66 -5.66 -13.13
C PHE A 158 2.06 -5.85 -14.52
N PRO A 159 2.77 -6.54 -15.43
CA PRO A 159 2.38 -6.70 -16.81
C PRO A 159 1.34 -7.81 -16.98
N VAL A 160 0.20 -7.66 -16.32
CA VAL A 160 -0.86 -8.68 -16.31
C VAL A 160 -1.79 -8.60 -17.52
N VAL A 161 -1.75 -7.51 -18.31
CA VAL A 161 -2.57 -7.32 -19.52
C VAL A 161 -1.67 -7.14 -20.73
N HIS A 162 -1.84 -7.96 -21.76
CA HIS A 162 -1.06 -7.82 -23.00
C HIS A 162 -1.62 -6.70 -23.87
N ARG A 163 -0.78 -5.68 -24.16
CA ARG A 163 -1.21 -4.44 -24.82
C ARG A 163 -1.82 -4.67 -26.19
N SER A 164 -1.18 -5.49 -27.03
CA SER A 164 -1.60 -5.71 -28.43
C SER A 164 -2.90 -6.49 -28.56
N THR A 165 -3.30 -7.25 -27.53
CA THR A 165 -4.56 -8.00 -27.50
C THR A 165 -5.62 -7.33 -26.62
N PHE A 166 -5.35 -6.14 -26.09
CA PHE A 166 -6.30 -5.35 -25.32
C PHE A 166 -7.33 -4.68 -26.24
N MET A 167 -8.19 -5.49 -26.85
CA MET A 167 -9.27 -5.04 -27.73
C MET A 167 -10.61 -5.37 -27.08
N ASN A 168 -11.43 -4.35 -26.80
CA ASN A 168 -12.74 -4.50 -26.15
C ASN A 168 -12.69 -5.26 -24.81
N PRO A 169 -11.96 -4.76 -23.80
CA PRO A 169 -11.89 -5.40 -22.49
C PRO A 169 -13.27 -5.47 -21.81
N SER A 170 -13.41 -6.39 -20.86
CA SER A 170 -14.59 -6.38 -19.98
C SER A 170 -14.67 -5.05 -19.23
N PRO A 171 -15.88 -4.53 -18.94
CA PRO A 171 -16.03 -3.26 -18.24
C PRO A 171 -15.30 -3.20 -16.90
N MET A 172 -15.27 -4.33 -16.17
CA MET A 172 -14.52 -4.47 -14.93
C MET A 172 -13.00 -4.30 -15.11
N LEU A 173 -12.42 -4.96 -16.11
CA LEU A 173 -10.97 -4.84 -16.39
C LEU A 173 -10.63 -3.41 -16.81
N HIS A 174 -11.45 -2.82 -17.68
CA HIS A 174 -11.28 -1.45 -18.14
C HIS A 174 -11.32 -0.47 -16.96
N ALA A 175 -12.33 -0.58 -16.09
CA ALA A 175 -12.46 0.26 -14.92
C ALA A 175 -11.30 0.09 -13.92
N ALA A 176 -10.81 -1.14 -13.72
CA ALA A 176 -9.65 -1.39 -12.87
C ALA A 176 -8.38 -0.71 -13.39
N MET A 177 -8.11 -0.83 -14.71
CA MET A 177 -6.97 -0.17 -15.36
C MET A 177 -7.08 1.35 -15.31
N ILE A 178 -8.26 1.91 -15.58
CA ILE A 178 -8.54 3.34 -15.45
C ILE A 178 -8.31 3.81 -14.00
N SER A 179 -8.78 3.03 -13.01
CA SER A 179 -8.62 3.38 -11.60
C SER A 179 -7.15 3.49 -11.24
N ILE A 180 -6.33 2.50 -11.62
CA ILE A 180 -4.88 2.55 -11.40
C ILE A 180 -4.24 3.73 -12.14
N GLY A 181 -4.53 3.89 -13.42
CA GLY A 181 -3.96 4.95 -14.25
C GLY A 181 -4.31 6.35 -13.77
N GLY A 182 -5.56 6.57 -13.38
CA GLY A 182 -6.04 7.85 -12.85
C GLY A 182 -5.39 8.24 -11.52
N HIS A 183 -4.80 7.28 -10.80
CA HIS A 183 -4.06 7.56 -9.58
C HIS A 183 -2.70 8.24 -9.84
N TYR A 184 -2.10 7.98 -11.00
CA TYR A 184 -0.85 8.62 -11.42
C TYR A 184 -1.05 10.04 -11.95
N SER A 185 -2.29 10.45 -12.23
CA SER A 185 -2.58 11.82 -12.65
C SER A 185 -2.20 12.84 -11.57
N ASN A 186 -1.57 13.95 -11.96
CA ASN A 186 -1.31 15.08 -11.06
C ASN A 186 -2.60 15.82 -10.63
N ASP A 187 -3.72 15.60 -11.32
CA ASP A 187 -5.01 16.14 -10.93
C ASP A 187 -5.59 15.40 -9.70
N LYS A 188 -5.78 16.13 -8.60
CA LYS A 188 -6.44 15.62 -7.38
C LYS A 188 -7.86 15.12 -7.67
N GLY A 189 -8.57 15.74 -8.61
CA GLY A 189 -9.90 15.32 -9.05
C GLY A 189 -9.87 13.94 -9.70
N ALA A 190 -8.92 13.72 -10.60
CA ALA A 190 -8.65 12.41 -11.21
C ALA A 190 -8.36 11.33 -10.17
N LYS A 191 -7.47 11.58 -9.19
CA LYS A 191 -7.17 10.61 -8.11
C LYS A 191 -8.42 10.26 -7.29
N ARG A 192 -9.29 11.24 -7.02
CA ARG A 192 -10.56 11.00 -6.32
C ARG A 192 -11.50 10.11 -7.13
N LYS A 193 -11.73 10.44 -8.40
CA LYS A 193 -12.58 9.65 -9.31
C LYS A 193 -12.06 8.22 -9.48
N SER A 194 -10.75 8.06 -9.56
CA SER A 194 -10.08 6.76 -9.59
C SER A 194 -10.44 5.89 -8.37
N ARG A 195 -10.46 6.46 -7.16
CA ARG A 195 -10.92 5.74 -5.96
C ARG A 195 -12.42 5.48 -5.96
N ASP A 196 -13.24 6.42 -6.42
CA ASP A 196 -14.69 6.22 -6.52
C ASP A 196 -15.03 5.07 -7.49
N LEU A 197 -14.32 4.99 -8.61
CA LEU A 197 -14.43 3.90 -9.57
C LEU A 197 -13.95 2.57 -8.98
N HIS A 198 -12.82 2.57 -8.26
CA HIS A 198 -12.36 1.38 -7.51
C HIS A 198 -13.39 0.90 -6.48
N ASP A 199 -13.98 1.80 -5.70
CA ASP A 199 -15.04 1.47 -4.73
C ASP A 199 -16.27 0.84 -5.43
N GLN A 200 -16.61 1.29 -6.65
CA GLN A 200 -17.66 0.68 -7.47
C GLN A 200 -17.26 -0.73 -7.93
N CYS A 201 -16.03 -0.93 -8.39
CA CYS A 201 -15.50 -2.25 -8.73
C CYS A 201 -15.60 -3.23 -7.55
N ILE A 202 -15.23 -2.81 -6.34
CA ILE A 202 -15.34 -3.64 -5.14
C ILE A 202 -16.78 -4.06 -4.86
N LYS A 203 -17.74 -3.12 -4.92
CA LYS A 203 -19.17 -3.42 -4.72
C LYS A 203 -19.70 -4.42 -5.74
N LEU A 204 -19.24 -4.31 -6.98
CA LEU A 204 -19.61 -5.25 -8.04
C LEU A 204 -19.00 -6.63 -7.81
N LEU A 205 -17.75 -6.72 -7.36
CA LEU A 205 -17.13 -7.99 -6.97
C LEU A 205 -17.87 -8.64 -5.79
N GLU A 206 -18.33 -7.86 -4.80
CA GLU A 206 -19.18 -8.35 -3.71
C GLU A 206 -20.52 -8.89 -4.21
N ARG A 207 -21.10 -8.24 -5.23
CA ARG A 207 -22.30 -8.74 -5.89
C ARG A 207 -22.03 -10.05 -6.63
N ARG A 208 -20.90 -10.17 -7.35
CA ARG A 208 -20.52 -11.37 -8.10
C ARG A 208 -20.43 -12.62 -7.20
N ASP A 209 -20.04 -12.48 -5.94
CA ASP A 209 -19.94 -13.61 -5.01
C ASP A 209 -21.31 -14.27 -4.72
N HIS A 210 -22.41 -13.56 -4.96
CA HIS A 210 -23.78 -14.01 -4.69
C HIS A 210 -24.56 -14.33 -5.98
N GLU A 211 -23.99 -14.05 -7.15
CA GLU A 211 -24.66 -14.24 -8.45
C GLU A 211 -24.27 -15.57 -9.10
N ALA A 212 -25.26 -16.40 -9.40
CA ALA A 212 -25.05 -17.61 -10.19
C ALA A 212 -24.81 -17.25 -11.67
N MET A 213 -23.75 -17.78 -12.26
CA MET A 213 -23.41 -17.62 -13.68
C MET A 213 -23.59 -18.92 -14.45
N THR A 214 -23.93 -18.80 -15.73
CA THR A 214 -23.89 -19.93 -16.68
C THR A 214 -22.47 -20.32 -17.06
N ASP A 215 -21.57 -19.34 -17.13
CA ASP A 215 -20.23 -19.49 -17.71
C ASP A 215 -19.13 -19.40 -16.64
N PRO A 216 -17.97 -20.06 -16.85
CA PRO A 216 -16.81 -19.91 -15.98
C PRO A 216 -16.18 -18.52 -16.13
N GLU A 217 -15.46 -18.08 -15.10
CA GLU A 217 -14.72 -16.81 -15.13
C GLU A 217 -13.65 -16.79 -16.23
N ARG A 218 -13.56 -15.64 -16.91
CA ARG A 218 -12.61 -15.40 -17.99
C ARG A 218 -11.27 -14.94 -17.42
N LEU A 219 -10.21 -15.04 -18.22
CA LEU A 219 -8.89 -14.51 -17.88
C LEU A 219 -8.94 -13.02 -17.49
N CYS A 220 -9.73 -12.21 -18.20
CA CYS A 220 -9.90 -10.78 -17.89
C CYS A 220 -10.57 -10.51 -16.54
N ASP A 221 -11.40 -11.43 -16.04
CA ASP A 221 -11.97 -11.31 -14.70
C ASP A 221 -10.89 -11.49 -13.63
N PHE A 222 -9.97 -12.44 -13.81
CA PHE A 222 -8.83 -12.64 -12.90
C PHE A 222 -7.82 -11.49 -12.96
N GLN A 223 -7.53 -10.96 -14.16
CA GLN A 223 -6.71 -9.76 -14.34
C GLN A 223 -7.33 -8.57 -13.57
N ALA A 224 -8.64 -8.35 -13.72
CA ALA A 224 -9.33 -7.26 -13.05
C ALA A 224 -9.31 -7.43 -11.52
N MET A 225 -9.58 -8.64 -10.99
CA MET A 225 -9.50 -8.92 -9.56
C MET A 225 -8.12 -8.61 -8.99
N PHE A 226 -7.05 -9.00 -9.70
CA PHE A 226 -5.68 -8.69 -9.28
C PHE A 226 -5.41 -7.17 -9.26
N LEU A 227 -5.77 -6.45 -10.32
CA LEU A 227 -5.58 -4.99 -10.39
C LEU A 227 -6.35 -4.25 -9.29
N ILE A 228 -7.59 -4.66 -9.03
CA ILE A 228 -8.42 -4.13 -7.95
C ILE A 228 -7.78 -4.42 -6.58
N GLU A 229 -7.18 -5.60 -6.41
CA GLU A 229 -6.46 -5.95 -5.18
C GLU A 229 -5.26 -5.03 -4.97
N VAL A 230 -4.38 -4.86 -5.96
CA VAL A 230 -3.20 -3.98 -5.86
C VAL A 230 -3.63 -2.57 -5.44
N PHE A 231 -4.65 -2.02 -6.09
CA PHE A 231 -5.17 -0.71 -5.73
C PHE A 231 -5.72 -0.66 -4.30
N SER A 232 -6.40 -1.74 -3.86
CA SER A 232 -6.95 -1.86 -2.51
C SER A 232 -5.87 -1.78 -1.43
N GLN A 233 -4.70 -2.36 -1.69
CA GLN A 233 -3.62 -2.43 -0.71
C GLN A 233 -2.90 -1.10 -0.51
N TYR A 234 -2.77 -0.29 -1.56
CA TYR A 234 -1.96 0.93 -1.50
C TYR A 234 -2.76 2.23 -1.48
N ARG A 235 -3.90 2.29 -2.20
CA ARG A 235 -4.56 3.56 -2.55
C ARG A 235 -6.06 3.62 -2.24
N ALA A 236 -6.68 2.54 -1.80
CA ALA A 236 -8.10 2.56 -1.45
C ALA A 236 -8.39 3.41 -0.20
N ARG A 237 -9.66 3.83 -0.10
CA ARG A 237 -10.21 4.49 1.10
C ARG A 237 -10.22 3.59 2.33
N ARG A 238 -10.22 2.28 2.12
CA ARG A 238 -10.14 1.26 3.15
C ARG A 238 -9.13 0.21 2.72
N SER A 239 -7.95 0.22 3.31
CA SER A 239 -6.97 -0.85 3.10
C SER A 239 -7.44 -2.08 3.87
N GLY A 240 -7.58 -3.20 3.18
CA GLY A 240 -7.66 -4.49 3.84
C GLY A 240 -6.43 -4.69 4.72
N LYS A 241 -6.56 -5.45 5.82
CA LYS A 241 -5.41 -5.84 6.66
C LYS A 241 -4.62 -7.00 6.05
N LEU A 242 -5.29 -7.75 5.19
CA LEU A 242 -4.80 -8.93 4.48
C LEU A 242 -5.19 -8.79 3.01
N LEU A 243 -4.62 -9.67 2.19
CA LEU A 243 -5.09 -9.88 0.83
C LEU A 243 -6.50 -10.49 0.86
N SER A 244 -7.33 -10.15 -0.12
CA SER A 244 -8.72 -10.63 -0.14
C SER A 244 -8.83 -12.11 -0.51
N SER A 245 -9.95 -12.74 -0.16
CA SER A 245 -10.25 -14.12 -0.61
C SER A 245 -10.33 -14.23 -2.13
N ARG A 246 -10.63 -13.13 -2.84
CA ARG A 246 -10.64 -13.08 -4.31
C ARG A 246 -9.22 -13.09 -4.86
N PHE A 247 -8.28 -12.41 -4.19
CA PHE A 247 -6.86 -12.57 -4.51
C PHE A 247 -6.41 -14.01 -4.31
N ASP A 248 -6.77 -14.65 -3.19
CA ASP A 248 -6.42 -16.06 -2.95
C ASP A 248 -6.95 -16.97 -4.06
N LYS A 249 -8.18 -16.74 -4.52
CA LYS A 249 -8.78 -17.44 -5.66
C LYS A 249 -7.95 -17.28 -6.94
N VAL A 250 -7.56 -16.05 -7.28
CA VAL A 250 -6.72 -15.75 -8.45
C VAL A 250 -5.37 -16.48 -8.31
N TYR A 251 -4.74 -16.36 -7.14
CA TYR A 251 -3.42 -16.90 -6.90
C TYR A 251 -3.42 -18.44 -6.95
N HIS A 252 -4.38 -19.09 -6.29
CA HIS A 252 -4.56 -20.55 -6.36
C HIS A 252 -4.83 -21.03 -7.79
N LYS A 253 -5.66 -20.32 -8.55
CA LYS A 253 -5.97 -20.68 -9.93
C LYS A 253 -4.73 -20.63 -10.81
N ALA A 254 -3.90 -19.60 -10.64
CA ALA A 254 -2.67 -19.44 -11.39
C ALA A 254 -1.60 -20.46 -10.98
N VAL A 255 -1.45 -20.74 -9.67
CA VAL A 255 -0.51 -21.75 -9.14
C VAL A 255 -0.85 -23.15 -9.64
N GLY A 256 -2.13 -23.54 -9.62
CA GLY A 256 -2.56 -24.90 -9.96
C GLY A 256 -2.16 -25.35 -11.38
N ASN A 257 -1.97 -24.41 -12.31
CA ASN A 257 -1.58 -24.70 -13.69
C ASN A 257 -0.11 -24.35 -14.00
N CYS A 258 0.63 -23.76 -13.06
CA CYS A 258 1.94 -23.13 -13.28
C CYS A 258 2.89 -23.99 -14.10
N ARG A 259 3.21 -25.21 -13.63
CA ARG A 259 4.18 -26.09 -14.28
C ARG A 259 3.78 -26.45 -15.72
N SER A 260 2.51 -26.76 -15.94
CA SER A 260 1.98 -27.08 -17.27
C SER A 260 2.06 -25.88 -18.21
N THR A 261 1.67 -24.70 -17.72
CA THR A 261 1.74 -23.43 -18.46
C THR A 261 3.18 -23.12 -18.88
N THR A 262 4.14 -23.20 -17.96
CA THR A 262 5.56 -22.92 -18.24
C THR A 262 6.15 -23.88 -19.27
N LEU A 263 5.86 -25.18 -19.18
CA LEU A 263 6.35 -26.17 -20.16
C LEU A 263 5.77 -25.93 -21.55
N ARG A 264 4.48 -25.60 -21.65
CA ARG A 264 3.81 -25.30 -22.93
C ARG A 264 4.31 -24.00 -23.56
N LEU A 265 4.58 -22.97 -22.76
CA LEU A 265 5.20 -21.74 -23.23
C LEU A 265 6.53 -22.03 -23.92
N ARG A 266 7.40 -22.80 -23.25
CA ARG A 266 8.69 -23.21 -23.78
C ARG A 266 8.58 -24.02 -25.07
N GLU A 267 7.61 -24.93 -25.14
CA GLU A 267 7.32 -25.72 -26.34
C GLU A 267 6.91 -24.82 -27.53
N LEU A 268 6.04 -23.85 -27.29
CA LEU A 268 5.61 -22.89 -28.33
C LEU A 268 6.76 -22.05 -28.85
N VAL A 269 7.63 -21.56 -27.96
CA VAL A 269 8.82 -20.80 -28.36
C VAL A 269 9.78 -21.67 -29.17
N SER A 270 10.05 -22.90 -28.71
CA SER A 270 10.99 -23.82 -29.36
C SER A 270 10.53 -24.25 -30.77
N THR A 271 9.23 -24.45 -30.96
CA THR A 271 8.63 -24.91 -32.23
C THR A 271 8.26 -23.77 -33.18
N SER A 272 8.35 -22.51 -32.74
CA SER A 272 8.02 -21.32 -33.54
C SER A 272 8.93 -21.14 -34.75
N THR A 273 10.19 -21.58 -34.65
CA THR A 273 11.21 -21.45 -35.70
C THR A 273 10.95 -22.27 -36.98
N GLN A 274 9.90 -23.11 -37.02
CA GLN A 274 9.73 -24.14 -38.06
C GLN A 274 8.49 -23.98 -38.96
N LEU A 275 7.52 -23.10 -38.67
CA LEU A 275 6.23 -23.09 -39.40
C LEU A 275 5.60 -21.69 -39.59
N GLU A 276 5.64 -21.15 -40.82
CA GLU A 276 5.11 -19.80 -41.14
C GLU A 276 3.56 -19.73 -41.15
N HIS A 277 2.86 -20.81 -41.51
CA HIS A 277 1.41 -20.76 -41.79
C HIS A 277 0.49 -20.82 -40.55
N THR A 278 1.01 -21.07 -39.34
CA THR A 278 0.21 -21.09 -38.08
C THR A 278 0.68 -20.07 -37.03
N ALA A 279 1.52 -19.11 -37.44
CA ALA A 279 2.18 -18.18 -36.53
C ALA A 279 1.19 -17.31 -35.73
N SER A 280 0.04 -16.93 -36.31
CA SER A 280 -0.96 -16.09 -35.64
C SER A 280 -1.65 -16.81 -34.47
N ASP A 281 -2.16 -18.02 -34.70
CA ASP A 281 -2.86 -18.79 -33.67
C ASP A 281 -1.91 -19.19 -32.54
N ARG A 282 -0.65 -19.52 -32.89
CA ARG A 282 0.40 -19.82 -31.91
C ARG A 282 0.74 -18.62 -31.05
N TRP A 283 0.86 -17.43 -31.65
CA TRP A 283 1.12 -16.21 -30.91
C TRP A 283 -0.02 -15.88 -29.94
N ILE A 284 -1.28 -15.98 -30.38
CA ILE A 284 -2.44 -15.77 -29.49
C ILE A 284 -2.44 -16.78 -28.33
N HIS A 285 -2.17 -18.05 -28.62
CA HIS A 285 -2.09 -19.07 -27.58
C HIS A 285 -0.92 -18.84 -26.61
N TRP A 286 0.23 -18.42 -27.13
CA TRP A 286 1.39 -18.02 -26.33
C TRP A 286 1.03 -16.84 -25.43
N VAL A 287 0.36 -15.80 -25.94
CA VAL A 287 -0.09 -14.63 -25.16
C VAL A 287 -0.99 -15.07 -24.01
N GLU A 288 -1.95 -15.96 -24.25
CA GLU A 288 -2.84 -16.47 -23.19
C GLU A 288 -2.07 -17.18 -22.07
N LEU A 289 -1.16 -18.09 -22.43
CA LEU A 289 -0.34 -18.81 -21.46
C LEU A 289 0.62 -17.87 -20.71
N ALA A 290 1.24 -16.93 -21.43
CA ALA A 290 2.16 -15.94 -20.87
C ALA A 290 1.42 -14.99 -19.92
N THR A 291 0.16 -14.66 -20.23
CA THR A 291 -0.70 -13.89 -19.33
C THR A 291 -0.94 -14.63 -18.02
N TRP A 292 -1.25 -15.93 -18.05
CA TRP A 292 -1.40 -16.73 -16.83
C TRP A 292 -0.11 -16.80 -16.01
N GLN A 293 1.04 -16.96 -16.67
CA GLN A 293 2.34 -16.96 -15.99
C GLN A 293 2.65 -15.58 -15.38
N ARG A 294 2.43 -14.48 -16.10
CA ARG A 294 2.63 -13.12 -15.59
C ARG A 294 1.66 -12.78 -14.46
N LEU A 295 0.42 -13.27 -14.50
CA LEU A 295 -0.55 -13.12 -13.42
C LEU A 295 -0.10 -13.87 -12.15
N LEU A 296 0.37 -15.11 -12.29
CA LEU A 296 0.97 -15.87 -11.19
C LEU A 296 2.11 -15.10 -10.53
N LEU A 297 3.07 -14.64 -11.36
CA LEU A 297 4.25 -13.94 -10.90
C LEU A 297 3.92 -12.57 -10.29
N SER A 298 2.91 -11.88 -10.82
CA SER A 298 2.39 -10.64 -10.25
C SER A 298 1.73 -10.87 -8.89
N CYS A 299 0.96 -11.95 -8.72
CA CYS A 299 0.45 -12.36 -7.42
C CYS A 299 1.58 -12.67 -6.44
N TYR A 300 2.61 -13.39 -6.87
CA TYR A 300 3.78 -13.70 -6.05
C TYR A 300 4.51 -12.42 -5.59
N VAL A 301 4.79 -11.49 -6.51
CA VAL A 301 5.41 -10.19 -6.20
C VAL A 301 4.54 -9.38 -5.25
N LEU A 302 3.22 -9.29 -5.46
CA LEU A 302 2.33 -8.56 -4.56
C LEU A 302 2.28 -9.18 -3.16
N ALA A 303 2.28 -10.52 -3.06
CA ALA A 303 2.33 -11.23 -1.79
C ALA A 303 3.64 -10.95 -1.04
N PHE A 304 4.78 -10.96 -1.76
CA PHE A 304 6.08 -10.57 -1.23
C PHE A 304 6.11 -9.11 -0.74
N GLN A 305 5.47 -8.21 -1.47
CA GLN A 305 5.39 -6.80 -1.10
C GLN A 305 4.59 -6.56 0.20
N GLN A 306 3.77 -7.50 0.67
CA GLN A 306 2.96 -7.33 1.89
C GLN A 306 3.83 -7.15 3.15
N PRO A 307 4.73 -8.08 3.53
CA PRO A 307 5.63 -7.87 4.65
C PRO A 307 6.67 -6.79 4.34
N LEU A 308 7.12 -6.66 3.08
CA LEU A 308 8.15 -5.70 2.69
C LEU A 308 7.70 -4.24 2.83
N LEU A 309 6.54 -3.88 2.26
CA LEU A 309 6.08 -2.49 2.13
C LEU A 309 5.00 -2.13 3.16
N LEU A 310 4.23 -3.11 3.63
CA LEU A 310 3.12 -2.86 4.57
C LEU A 310 3.41 -3.41 5.97
N ALA A 311 4.63 -3.90 6.22
CA ALA A 311 5.06 -4.48 7.50
C ALA A 311 4.07 -5.53 8.05
N ARG A 312 3.36 -6.23 7.17
CA ARG A 312 2.41 -7.27 7.55
C ARG A 312 3.15 -8.51 8.03
N GLU A 313 2.43 -9.34 8.76
CA GLU A 313 2.94 -10.67 9.08
C GLU A 313 3.10 -11.47 7.79
N THR A 314 4.25 -12.13 7.70
CA THR A 314 4.63 -12.98 6.58
C THR A 314 3.64 -14.15 6.50
N LEU A 315 2.83 -14.20 5.44
CA LEU A 315 1.89 -15.30 5.18
C LEU A 315 2.59 -16.36 4.33
N HIS A 316 2.52 -17.63 4.74
CA HIS A 316 3.04 -18.76 3.96
C HIS A 316 2.57 -18.69 2.49
N SER A 317 3.51 -18.49 1.57
CA SER A 317 3.22 -18.46 0.14
C SER A 317 2.77 -19.83 -0.33
N LEU A 318 1.74 -19.86 -1.17
CA LEU A 318 1.21 -21.08 -1.78
C LEU A 318 2.26 -21.87 -2.59
N ILE A 319 3.29 -21.17 -3.07
CA ILE A 319 4.36 -21.74 -3.89
C ILE A 319 5.49 -22.33 -3.02
N GLU A 320 5.57 -22.04 -1.71
CA GLU A 320 6.62 -22.58 -0.82
C GLU A 320 6.67 -24.11 -0.80
N ASN A 321 5.51 -24.76 -0.91
CA ASN A 321 5.45 -26.21 -0.96
C ASN A 321 6.09 -26.81 -2.22
N THR A 322 6.28 -26.01 -3.27
CA THR A 322 6.95 -26.43 -4.52
C THR A 322 8.47 -26.20 -4.51
N ARG A 323 8.99 -25.53 -3.47
CA ARG A 323 10.39 -25.16 -3.14
C ARG A 323 11.30 -24.58 -4.24
N PHE A 324 11.11 -24.86 -5.53
CA PHE A 324 12.05 -24.46 -6.60
C PHE A 324 11.40 -24.29 -7.98
N GLU A 325 10.08 -24.26 -8.14
CA GLU A 325 9.44 -24.20 -9.48
C GLU A 325 8.86 -22.80 -9.83
N ILE A 326 9.40 -21.70 -9.27
CA ILE A 326 8.97 -20.35 -9.69
C ILE A 326 9.43 -20.12 -11.13
N PRO A 327 8.51 -19.92 -12.09
CA PRO A 327 8.88 -19.69 -13.48
C PRO A 327 9.57 -18.34 -13.63
N PHE A 328 10.50 -18.25 -14.57
CA PHE A 328 11.09 -16.98 -14.93
C PHE A 328 10.33 -16.40 -16.14
N PRO A 329 9.87 -15.13 -16.10
CA PRO A 329 9.11 -14.57 -17.19
C PRO A 329 10.02 -14.23 -18.37
N GLU A 330 9.49 -14.40 -19.58
CA GLU A 330 10.16 -13.93 -20.80
C GLU A 330 10.33 -12.41 -20.80
N HIS A 331 11.34 -11.92 -21.52
CA HIS A 331 11.68 -10.49 -21.59
C HIS A 331 10.52 -9.66 -22.17
N THR A 332 10.42 -8.41 -21.73
CA THR A 332 9.34 -7.48 -22.09
C THR A 332 9.23 -7.25 -23.59
N SER A 333 10.34 -7.28 -24.35
CA SER A 333 10.29 -7.18 -25.82
C SER A 333 9.52 -8.32 -26.49
N LEU A 334 9.52 -9.53 -25.92
CA LEU A 334 8.75 -10.65 -26.44
C LEU A 334 7.27 -10.51 -26.09
N TRP A 335 7.01 -9.97 -24.89
CA TRP A 335 5.66 -9.68 -24.41
C TRP A 335 5.01 -8.49 -25.10
N ASP A 336 5.76 -7.47 -25.47
CA ASP A 336 5.21 -6.25 -26.09
C ASP A 336 5.06 -6.38 -27.61
N ALA A 337 5.39 -7.54 -28.19
CA ALA A 337 5.24 -7.79 -29.61
C ALA A 337 3.82 -7.44 -30.09
N THR A 338 3.73 -6.71 -31.21
CA THR A 338 2.46 -6.22 -31.75
C THR A 338 1.76 -7.21 -32.66
N GLY A 339 2.49 -8.26 -33.08
CA GLY A 339 1.99 -9.30 -33.96
C GLY A 339 2.86 -10.55 -33.93
N SER A 340 2.37 -11.61 -34.58
CA SER A 340 3.07 -12.89 -34.67
C SER A 340 4.42 -12.82 -35.38
N ALA A 341 4.57 -11.92 -36.36
CA ALA A 341 5.82 -11.72 -37.09
C ALA A 341 6.92 -11.10 -36.21
N GLU A 342 6.58 -10.06 -35.44
CA GLU A 342 7.49 -9.43 -34.49
C GLU A 342 7.85 -10.39 -33.36
N TRP A 343 6.85 -11.11 -32.81
CA TRP A 343 7.06 -12.14 -31.81
C TRP A 343 8.05 -13.22 -32.28
N ALA A 344 7.88 -13.74 -33.50
CA ALA A 344 8.80 -14.72 -34.07
C ALA A 344 10.21 -14.16 -34.30
N ALA A 345 10.34 -12.90 -34.73
CA ALA A 345 11.63 -12.24 -34.90
C ALA A 345 12.37 -12.10 -33.55
N THR A 346 11.67 -11.64 -32.50
CA THR A 346 12.24 -11.47 -31.16
C THR A 346 12.72 -12.80 -30.55
N ILE A 347 12.03 -13.91 -30.81
CA ILE A 347 12.49 -15.25 -30.38
C ILE A 347 13.85 -15.60 -30.99
N LEU A 348 14.08 -15.25 -32.26
CA LEU A 348 15.34 -15.56 -32.93
C LEU A 348 16.51 -14.73 -32.37
N GLU A 349 16.23 -13.50 -31.93
CA GLU A 349 17.21 -12.63 -31.29
C GLU A 349 17.58 -13.08 -29.87
N GLN A 350 16.68 -13.75 -29.16
CA GLN A 350 16.85 -14.20 -27.79
C GLN A 350 17.17 -15.70 -27.71
N SER A 351 18.43 -16.07 -27.95
CA SER A 351 18.84 -17.49 -28.07
C SER A 351 18.83 -18.29 -26.74
N TYR A 352 18.77 -17.63 -25.58
CA TYR A 352 18.70 -18.29 -24.27
C TYR A 352 17.87 -17.48 -23.28
N THR A 353 16.78 -18.07 -22.78
CA THR A 353 15.99 -17.52 -21.68
C THR A 353 15.88 -18.56 -20.56
N PRO A 354 16.25 -18.21 -19.30
CA PRO A 354 16.03 -19.09 -18.15
C PRO A 354 14.56 -19.48 -18.04
N THR A 355 14.28 -20.74 -17.75
CA THR A 355 12.89 -21.22 -17.57
C THR A 355 12.39 -20.96 -16.15
N TYR A 356 13.30 -21.02 -15.17
CA TYR A 356 12.98 -20.88 -13.75
C TYR A 356 13.95 -19.93 -13.05
N VAL A 357 13.49 -19.31 -11.97
CA VAL A 357 14.27 -18.29 -11.24
C VAL A 357 15.59 -18.87 -10.68
N TYR A 358 15.59 -20.13 -10.21
CA TYR A 358 16.79 -20.76 -9.65
C TYR A 358 17.91 -20.98 -10.68
N GLU A 359 17.62 -20.91 -11.98
CA GLU A 359 18.62 -21.00 -13.04
C GLU A 359 19.45 -19.71 -13.16
N ILE A 360 19.01 -18.62 -12.50
CA ILE A 360 19.70 -17.34 -12.46
C ILE A 360 20.63 -17.32 -11.25
N THR A 361 21.92 -17.42 -11.51
CA THR A 361 22.96 -17.26 -10.50
C THR A 361 23.65 -15.91 -10.62
N PRO A 362 24.34 -15.41 -9.57
CA PRO A 362 25.13 -14.19 -9.64
C PRO A 362 26.23 -14.22 -10.72
N GLU A 363 26.63 -15.38 -11.20
CA GLU A 363 27.62 -15.52 -12.29
C GLU A 363 26.99 -15.53 -13.69
N SER A 364 25.67 -15.38 -13.79
CA SER A 364 24.95 -15.41 -15.06
C SER A 364 25.42 -14.26 -15.95
N THR A 365 25.82 -14.58 -17.19
CA THR A 365 26.25 -13.59 -18.20
C THR A 365 25.07 -12.97 -18.95
N LEU A 366 23.91 -12.92 -18.32
CA LEU A 366 22.69 -12.38 -18.92
C LEU A 366 22.85 -10.88 -19.16
N THR A 367 22.23 -10.41 -20.24
CA THR A 367 21.92 -8.98 -20.40
C THR A 367 21.12 -8.51 -19.18
N SER A 368 21.23 -7.24 -18.82
CA SER A 368 20.45 -6.64 -17.73
C SER A 368 18.98 -7.03 -17.84
N LEU A 369 18.42 -7.55 -16.76
CA LEU A 369 17.02 -7.95 -16.68
C LEU A 369 16.11 -6.74 -16.84
N ASP A 370 14.89 -6.96 -17.34
CA ASP A 370 13.88 -5.91 -17.36
C ASP A 370 13.26 -5.67 -15.96
N THR A 371 12.41 -4.66 -15.84
CA THR A 371 11.77 -4.26 -14.58
C THR A 371 10.95 -5.41 -13.97
N PHE A 372 10.20 -6.17 -14.76
CA PHE A 372 9.35 -7.24 -14.24
C PHE A 372 10.17 -8.47 -13.81
N GLN A 373 11.13 -8.89 -14.64
CA GLN A 373 12.10 -9.93 -14.34
C GLN A 373 12.87 -9.62 -13.06
N SER A 374 13.33 -8.38 -12.92
CA SER A 374 14.02 -7.89 -11.72
C SER A 374 13.12 -7.96 -10.49
N SER A 375 11.85 -7.58 -10.61
CA SER A 375 10.87 -7.65 -9.51
C SER A 375 10.63 -9.08 -9.02
N VAL A 376 10.53 -10.04 -9.95
CA VAL A 376 10.39 -11.47 -9.63
C VAL A 376 11.65 -12.01 -8.95
N LEU A 377 12.83 -11.64 -9.46
CA LEU A 377 14.11 -12.04 -8.87
C LEU A 377 14.26 -11.49 -7.44
N LEU A 378 13.97 -10.20 -7.24
CA LEU A 378 13.97 -9.56 -5.93
C LEU A 378 13.00 -10.24 -4.96
N ALA A 379 11.77 -10.50 -5.40
CA ALA A 379 10.76 -11.17 -4.57
C ALA A 379 11.21 -12.57 -4.14
N THR A 380 11.99 -13.25 -4.98
CA THR A 380 12.53 -14.58 -4.67
C THR A 380 13.71 -14.52 -3.70
N HIS A 381 14.71 -13.67 -3.97
CA HIS A 381 15.93 -13.61 -3.16
C HIS A 381 15.77 -12.91 -1.80
N TYR A 382 14.85 -11.94 -1.72
CA TYR A 382 14.63 -11.17 -0.49
C TYR A 382 13.44 -11.66 0.32
N ASN A 383 12.84 -12.80 -0.04
CA ASN A 383 11.65 -13.30 0.62
C ASN A 383 11.91 -13.59 2.11
N LEU A 384 11.20 -12.90 3.00
CA LEU A 384 11.47 -12.90 4.46
C LEU A 384 11.07 -14.20 5.19
N HIS A 385 10.62 -15.23 4.48
CA HIS A 385 10.03 -16.43 5.09
C HIS A 385 11.06 -17.36 5.75
N GLU A 386 12.30 -17.37 5.27
CA GLU A 386 13.32 -18.32 5.75
C GLU A 386 14.08 -17.84 6.99
N ASN A 387 14.06 -16.54 7.28
CA ASN A 387 14.78 -15.97 8.41
C ASN A 387 13.82 -15.18 9.32
N ILE A 388 13.48 -15.75 10.47
CA ILE A 388 12.50 -15.19 11.42
C ILE A 388 13.08 -13.93 12.12
N SER A 389 14.39 -13.68 12.05
CA SER A 389 15.03 -12.50 12.66
C SER A 389 16.34 -12.10 11.92
N PRO A 390 16.25 -11.64 10.66
CA PRO A 390 17.43 -11.34 9.84
C PRO A 390 18.22 -10.15 10.41
N TYR A 391 17.61 -9.27 11.19
CA TYR A 391 18.29 -8.15 11.87
C TYR A 391 19.19 -8.57 13.05
N ILE A 392 19.31 -9.88 13.34
CA ILE A 392 20.21 -10.41 14.37
C ILE A 392 21.53 -10.91 13.77
N SER A 393 21.57 -11.24 12.48
CA SER A 393 22.74 -11.80 11.78
C SER A 393 22.83 -11.26 10.36
N SER A 394 24.02 -10.89 9.88
CA SER A 394 24.22 -10.38 8.52
C SER A 394 23.57 -11.29 7.46
N PRO A 395 22.70 -10.75 6.57
CA PRO A 395 21.97 -11.54 5.60
C PRO A 395 22.90 -12.13 4.53
N THR A 396 22.83 -13.44 4.30
CA THR A 396 23.58 -14.17 3.27
C THR A 396 22.88 -14.14 1.91
N VAL A 397 22.39 -12.97 1.49
CA VAL A 397 21.67 -12.86 0.20
C VAL A 397 22.68 -12.80 -0.95
N PRO A 398 22.52 -13.59 -2.03
CA PRO A 398 23.38 -13.53 -3.20
C PRO A 398 23.42 -12.12 -3.80
N ASP A 399 24.59 -11.65 -4.23
CA ASP A 399 24.72 -10.34 -4.87
C ASP A 399 24.22 -10.38 -6.32
N VAL A 400 22.92 -10.18 -6.49
CA VAL A 400 22.25 -10.12 -7.79
C VAL A 400 22.13 -8.69 -8.34
N GLN A 401 22.69 -7.68 -7.66
CA GLN A 401 22.42 -6.27 -7.97
C GLN A 401 22.85 -5.88 -9.39
N HIS A 402 23.92 -6.48 -9.90
CA HIS A 402 24.44 -6.21 -11.24
C HIS A 402 23.58 -6.79 -12.37
N LEU A 403 22.69 -7.74 -12.07
CA LEU A 403 21.76 -8.34 -13.03
C LEU A 403 20.47 -7.52 -13.18
N LEU A 404 20.11 -6.75 -12.16
CA LEU A 404 18.84 -6.05 -12.09
C LEU A 404 18.78 -4.87 -13.05
N ASP A 405 17.55 -4.54 -13.44
CA ASP A 405 17.22 -3.31 -14.16
C ASP A 405 17.73 -2.09 -13.39
N THR A 406 18.26 -1.13 -14.15
CA THR A 406 18.86 0.10 -13.59
C THR A 406 17.84 1.18 -13.28
N SER A 407 16.55 0.92 -13.50
CA SER A 407 15.49 1.89 -13.22
C SER A 407 15.46 2.30 -11.74
N PRO A 408 15.08 3.56 -11.45
CA PRO A 408 14.94 4.04 -10.07
C PRO A 408 13.99 3.19 -9.22
N ILE A 409 12.96 2.60 -9.85
CA ILE A 409 11.97 1.75 -9.20
C ILE A 409 12.60 0.49 -8.61
N ILE A 410 13.36 -0.24 -9.43
CA ILE A 410 14.01 -1.49 -9.02
C ILE A 410 15.11 -1.22 -8.02
N LYS A 411 15.89 -0.15 -8.23
CA LYS A 411 16.89 0.30 -7.26
C LYS A 411 16.27 0.59 -5.89
N ARG A 412 15.18 1.35 -5.83
CA ARG A 412 14.50 1.68 -4.57
C ARG A 412 13.89 0.44 -3.91
N THR A 413 13.32 -0.46 -4.70
CA THR A 413 12.76 -1.73 -4.20
C THR A 413 13.84 -2.61 -3.58
N LEU A 414 14.98 -2.76 -4.26
CA LEU A 414 16.16 -3.48 -3.73
C LEU A 414 16.65 -2.86 -2.42
N LEU A 415 16.85 -1.53 -2.39
CA LEU A 415 17.32 -0.84 -1.18
C LEU A 415 16.33 -0.99 -0.02
N THR A 416 15.03 -0.92 -0.31
CA THR A 416 13.98 -1.16 0.69
C THR A 416 14.01 -2.60 1.19
N ALA A 417 14.19 -3.58 0.32
CA ALA A 417 14.32 -4.99 0.70
C ALA A 417 15.52 -5.23 1.60
N LYS A 418 16.68 -4.66 1.26
CA LYS A 418 17.88 -4.68 2.12
C LYS A 418 17.59 -4.01 3.47
N LEU A 419 16.95 -2.85 3.49
CA LEU A 419 16.64 -2.10 4.71
C LEU A 419 15.75 -2.92 5.66
N VAL A 420 14.72 -3.56 5.13
CA VAL A 420 13.77 -4.36 5.93
C VAL A 420 14.43 -5.63 6.48
N GLN A 421 15.41 -6.22 5.79
CA GLN A 421 16.17 -7.35 6.34
C GLN A 421 17.01 -6.97 7.56
N VAL A 422 17.56 -5.76 7.60
CA VAL A 422 18.44 -5.31 8.69
C VAL A 422 17.72 -4.51 9.79
N THR A 423 16.41 -4.31 9.66
CA THR A 423 15.60 -3.48 10.58
C THR A 423 14.44 -4.30 11.17
N PRO A 424 14.20 -4.27 12.50
CA PRO A 424 13.01 -4.88 13.10
C PRO A 424 11.76 -4.02 12.80
N LEU A 425 11.33 -4.01 11.54
CA LEU A 425 10.38 -3.05 10.99
C LEU A 425 9.05 -2.99 11.76
N ARG A 426 8.45 -4.14 12.08
CA ARG A 426 7.20 -4.19 12.86
C ARG A 426 7.36 -3.56 14.24
N ALA A 427 8.48 -3.79 14.91
CA ALA A 427 8.77 -3.18 16.21
C ALA A 427 8.97 -1.66 16.08
N LEU A 428 9.71 -1.21 15.06
CA LEU A 428 9.93 0.20 14.77
C LEU A 428 8.61 0.95 14.56
N ILE A 429 7.74 0.42 13.68
CA ILE A 429 6.44 1.04 13.39
C ILE A 429 5.52 0.97 14.60
N ALA A 430 5.47 -0.15 15.34
CA ALA A 430 4.63 -0.26 16.52
C ALA A 430 4.99 0.78 17.59
N VAL A 431 6.28 1.03 17.82
CA VAL A 431 6.74 2.01 18.80
C VAL A 431 6.45 3.44 18.34
N TRP A 432 6.73 3.75 17.08
CA TRP A 432 6.37 5.02 16.46
C TRP A 432 4.86 5.29 16.50
N GLY A 433 4.06 4.29 16.17
CA GLY A 433 2.61 4.35 16.12
C GLY A 433 1.91 4.16 17.46
N GLU A 434 2.66 4.10 18.57
CA GLU A 434 2.13 3.90 19.93
C GLU A 434 1.20 2.67 20.04
N SER A 435 1.68 1.48 19.66
CA SER A 435 0.95 0.20 19.53
C SER A 435 0.17 -0.01 18.23
N TRP A 436 0.30 0.89 17.26
CA TRP A 436 -0.25 0.70 15.91
C TRP A 436 0.83 0.39 14.88
N ILE A 437 0.65 -0.70 14.14
CA ILE A 437 1.42 -1.04 12.94
C ILE A 437 0.55 -0.67 11.74
N LEU A 438 0.69 0.57 11.26
CA LEU A 438 -0.17 1.13 10.23
C LEU A 438 -1.66 1.06 10.66
N SER A 439 -2.47 0.22 10.00
CA SER A 439 -3.90 0.00 10.31
C SER A 439 -4.16 -1.17 11.29
N GLU A 440 -3.11 -1.85 11.75
CA GLU A 440 -3.16 -2.96 12.69
C GLU A 440 -2.87 -2.47 14.12
N LYS A 441 -3.76 -2.76 15.08
CA LYS A 441 -3.50 -2.47 16.50
C LYS A 441 -2.89 -3.69 17.19
N VAL A 442 -1.75 -3.50 17.85
CA VAL A 442 -1.16 -4.48 18.76
C VAL A 442 -2.05 -4.57 20.01
N THR A 443 -2.83 -5.63 20.11
CA THR A 443 -3.86 -5.78 21.15
C THR A 443 -3.30 -6.13 22.52
N SER A 444 -2.15 -6.82 22.57
CA SER A 444 -1.53 -7.27 23.81
C SER A 444 -0.44 -6.30 24.29
N PRO A 445 -0.53 -5.76 25.51
CA PRO A 445 0.54 -4.94 26.11
C PRO A 445 1.86 -5.69 26.24
N GLN A 446 1.81 -7.01 26.45
CA GLN A 446 3.00 -7.86 26.54
C GLN A 446 3.74 -7.93 25.20
N VAL A 447 3.00 -8.10 24.10
CA VAL A 447 3.56 -8.10 22.74
C VAL A 447 4.15 -6.74 22.41
N PHE A 448 3.47 -5.65 22.77
CA PHE A 448 4.00 -4.30 22.55
C PHE A 448 5.28 -4.02 23.35
N ASN A 449 5.35 -4.48 24.60
CA ASN A 449 6.56 -4.38 25.41
C ASN A 449 7.71 -5.23 24.84
N ALA A 450 7.41 -6.42 24.30
CA ALA A 450 8.41 -7.24 23.60
C ALA A 450 8.96 -6.50 22.37
N MET A 451 8.10 -5.87 21.56
CA MET A 451 8.53 -5.04 20.42
C MET A 451 9.42 -3.87 20.83
N LYS A 452 9.07 -3.15 21.92
CA LYS A 452 9.95 -2.11 22.49
C LYS A 452 11.33 -2.67 22.86
N THR A 453 11.36 -3.82 23.53
CA THR A 453 12.62 -4.48 23.90
C THR A 453 13.42 -4.86 22.65
N THR A 454 12.80 -5.44 21.63
CA THR A 454 13.46 -5.75 20.35
C THR A 454 14.08 -4.50 19.72
N LEU A 455 13.35 -3.38 19.66
CA LEU A 455 13.85 -2.14 19.09
C LEU A 455 15.04 -1.58 19.89
N ARG A 456 14.97 -1.59 21.23
CA ARG A 456 16.08 -1.15 22.09
C ARG A 456 17.32 -2.00 21.92
N THR A 457 17.16 -3.32 21.88
CA THR A 457 18.26 -4.26 21.69
C THR A 457 18.95 -4.03 20.35
N TRP A 458 18.17 -3.80 19.28
CA TRP A 458 18.71 -3.48 17.96
C TRP A 458 19.45 -2.13 17.94
N LEU A 459 18.86 -1.06 18.51
CA LEU A 459 19.52 0.25 18.59
C LEU A 459 20.78 0.26 19.45
N ALA A 460 20.83 -0.55 20.51
CA ALA A 460 22.01 -0.67 21.37
C ALA A 460 23.25 -1.17 20.60
N GLN A 461 23.06 -1.91 19.49
CA GLN A 461 24.15 -2.37 18.63
C GLN A 461 24.87 -1.22 17.91
N LEU A 462 24.24 -0.04 17.77
CA LEU A 462 24.88 1.11 17.11
C LEU A 462 26.14 1.53 17.86
N TRP A 463 26.08 1.38 19.19
CA TRP A 463 27.09 1.80 20.15
C TRP A 463 27.91 0.64 20.71
N SER A 464 27.78 -0.56 20.14
CA SER A 464 28.67 -1.67 20.50
C SER A 464 29.98 -1.57 19.70
N SER A 465 31.09 -1.91 20.36
CA SER A 465 32.45 -1.78 19.82
C SER A 465 32.95 -3.03 19.08
N ASN A 466 32.05 -3.87 18.57
CA ASN A 466 32.48 -5.07 17.85
C ASN A 466 33.09 -4.68 16.49
N GLU A 467 34.40 -4.88 16.34
CA GLU A 467 35.15 -4.50 15.14
C GLU A 467 35.01 -5.50 13.97
N SER A 468 34.54 -6.73 14.22
CA SER A 468 34.61 -7.80 13.22
C SER A 468 33.49 -7.80 12.18
N GLU A 469 32.31 -7.24 12.50
CA GLU A 469 31.15 -7.21 11.59
C GLU A 469 30.39 -5.89 11.72
N THR A 470 29.96 -5.32 10.59
CA THR A 470 29.09 -4.15 10.58
C THR A 470 27.75 -4.51 11.21
N PRO A 471 27.35 -3.94 12.36
CA PRO A 471 26.10 -4.30 13.00
C PRO A 471 24.91 -3.90 12.10
N PRO A 472 23.83 -4.72 12.06
CA PRO A 472 22.65 -4.47 11.22
C PRO A 472 22.08 -3.05 11.30
N VAL A 473 22.11 -2.41 12.48
CA VAL A 473 21.66 -1.02 12.65
C VAL A 473 22.53 0.03 11.91
N ARG A 474 23.85 -0.20 11.78
CA ARG A 474 24.72 0.68 10.98
C ARG A 474 24.46 0.51 9.50
N GLU A 475 24.22 -0.73 9.06
CA GLU A 475 23.79 -0.99 7.69
C GLU A 475 22.42 -0.34 7.41
N ALA A 476 21.46 -0.44 8.33
CA ALA A 476 20.17 0.21 8.22
C ALA A 476 20.28 1.74 8.13
N LEU A 477 21.18 2.35 8.92
CA LEU A 477 21.51 3.77 8.82
C LEU A 477 22.01 4.13 7.41
N ASN A 478 22.98 3.39 6.89
CA ASN A 478 23.56 3.63 5.57
C ASN A 478 22.52 3.49 4.45
N LEU A 479 21.73 2.42 4.49
CA LEU A 479 20.64 2.18 3.54
C LEU A 479 19.59 3.29 3.62
N SER A 480 19.20 3.71 4.82
CA SER A 480 18.22 4.78 5.03
C SER A 480 18.69 6.11 4.44
N VAL A 481 19.95 6.49 4.70
CA VAL A 481 20.52 7.72 4.13
C VAL A 481 20.60 7.62 2.60
N THR A 482 20.97 6.46 2.07
CA THR A 482 21.03 6.23 0.62
C THR A 482 19.65 6.38 -0.03
N ILE A 483 18.62 5.71 0.49
CA ILE A 483 17.24 5.80 0.00
C ILE A 483 16.74 7.25 0.03
N LEU A 484 17.00 7.99 1.11
CA LEU A 484 16.51 9.36 1.26
C LEU A 484 17.25 10.34 0.34
N ARG A 485 18.55 10.16 0.11
CA ARG A 485 19.31 10.96 -0.86
C ARG A 485 18.85 10.70 -2.29
N GLU A 486 18.60 9.44 -2.64
CA GLU A 486 18.05 9.08 -3.95
C GLU A 486 16.65 9.66 -4.14
N ALA A 487 15.78 9.56 -3.14
CA ALA A 487 14.44 10.13 -3.21
C ALA A 487 14.44 11.67 -3.31
N LEU A 488 15.42 12.35 -2.71
CA LEU A 488 15.63 13.79 -2.89
C LEU A 488 16.07 14.14 -4.32
N GLN A 489 16.91 13.30 -4.93
CA GLN A 489 17.34 13.45 -6.32
C GLN A 489 16.18 13.19 -7.28
N ASP A 490 15.46 12.08 -7.10
CA ASP A 490 14.27 11.70 -7.86
C ASP A 490 13.18 12.78 -7.83
N GLN A 491 13.01 13.48 -6.69
CA GLN A 491 12.06 14.58 -6.60
C GLN A 491 12.45 15.77 -7.48
N ARG A 492 13.75 16.04 -7.64
CA ARG A 492 14.25 17.09 -8.56
C ARG A 492 14.06 16.69 -10.01
N ASP A 493 14.24 15.41 -10.30
CA ASP A 493 14.06 14.84 -11.63
C ASP A 493 12.58 14.57 -11.97
N MET A 494 11.66 14.99 -11.09
CA MET A 494 10.20 14.78 -11.21
C MET A 494 9.80 13.32 -11.43
N VAL A 495 10.58 12.39 -10.88
CA VAL A 495 10.26 10.97 -10.94
C VAL A 495 9.05 10.70 -10.03
N GLU A 496 7.99 10.17 -10.64
CA GLU A 496 6.77 9.78 -9.93
C GLU A 496 7.04 8.60 -8.99
N LEU A 497 6.37 8.58 -7.84
CA LEU A 497 6.45 7.47 -6.89
C LEU A 497 5.45 6.39 -7.30
N GLU A 498 5.97 5.21 -7.58
CA GLU A 498 5.14 4.03 -7.78
C GLU A 498 4.40 3.64 -6.49
N MET A 499 3.21 3.06 -6.64
CA MET A 499 2.42 2.53 -5.51
C MET A 499 3.26 1.63 -4.59
N GLY A 500 3.33 1.98 -3.31
CA GLY A 500 4.04 1.20 -2.29
C GLY A 500 5.52 1.54 -2.14
N THR A 501 6.20 2.05 -3.17
CA THR A 501 7.63 2.41 -3.07
C THR A 501 7.90 3.61 -2.17
N ASP A 502 6.86 4.41 -1.90
CA ASP A 502 6.80 5.48 -0.91
C ASP A 502 7.06 4.98 0.52
N MET A 503 6.75 3.72 0.81
CA MET A 503 6.98 3.10 2.11
C MET A 503 8.46 2.98 2.47
N GLY A 504 9.34 2.73 1.49
CA GLY A 504 10.79 2.69 1.73
C GLY A 504 11.35 4.03 2.21
N ILE A 505 10.84 5.14 1.68
CA ILE A 505 11.18 6.51 2.12
C ILE A 505 10.73 6.72 3.57
N PHE A 506 9.49 6.33 3.87
CA PHE A 506 8.95 6.43 5.22
C PHE A 506 9.76 5.60 6.23
N PHE A 507 10.06 4.33 5.92
CA PHE A 507 10.85 3.46 6.80
C PHE A 507 12.25 3.99 7.03
N SER A 508 12.90 4.53 6.00
CA SER A 508 14.21 5.18 6.12
C SER A 508 14.16 6.38 7.07
N GLY A 509 13.09 7.18 6.99
CA GLY A 509 12.84 8.28 7.93
C GLY A 509 12.65 7.79 9.37
N LEU A 510 11.91 6.69 9.56
CA LEU A 510 11.70 6.09 10.89
C LEU A 510 12.99 5.58 11.50
N VAL A 511 13.88 4.97 10.71
CA VAL A 511 15.19 4.51 11.21
C VAL A 511 16.01 5.69 11.72
N LEU A 512 16.13 6.77 10.93
CA LEU A 512 16.87 7.97 11.35
C LEU A 512 16.22 8.65 12.57
N TRP A 513 14.90 8.67 12.64
CA TRP A 513 14.20 9.14 13.82
C TRP A 513 14.53 8.31 15.06
N ALA A 514 14.46 6.98 14.98
CA ALA A 514 14.71 6.10 16.11
C ALA A 514 16.15 6.23 16.63
N ILE A 515 17.12 6.35 15.72
CA ILE A 515 18.53 6.61 16.06
C ILE A 515 18.66 7.96 16.77
N THR A 516 18.02 9.02 16.25
CA THR A 516 18.08 10.37 16.83
C THR A 516 17.45 10.41 18.23
N VAL A 517 16.31 9.76 18.43
CA VAL A 517 15.64 9.61 19.74
C VAL A 517 16.54 8.87 20.72
N SER A 518 17.13 7.74 20.31
CA SER A 518 17.99 6.93 21.17
C SER A 518 19.27 7.68 21.56
N SER A 519 19.88 8.42 20.63
CA SER A 519 21.03 9.30 20.90
C SER A 519 20.67 10.35 21.95
N ALA A 520 19.51 11.01 21.78
CA ALA A 520 19.03 12.02 22.71
C ALA A 520 18.73 11.47 24.12
N ALA A 521 18.17 10.27 24.21
CA ALA A 521 17.87 9.62 25.49
C ALA A 521 19.16 9.33 26.29
N ARG A 522 20.20 8.83 25.63
CA ARG A 522 21.50 8.50 26.27
C ARG A 522 22.17 9.72 26.92
N SER A 523 22.10 10.89 26.28
CA SER A 523 22.67 12.14 26.81
C SER A 523 22.03 12.57 28.15
N THR A 524 20.77 12.22 28.38
CA THR A 524 20.05 12.59 29.62
C THR A 524 20.35 11.64 30.79
N THR A 525 20.70 10.38 30.51
CA THR A 525 20.95 9.35 31.53
C THR A 525 22.35 9.37 32.16
N ASN A 526 23.26 10.21 31.66
CA ASN A 526 24.54 10.49 32.30
C ASN A 526 24.53 11.85 33.01
N PRO A 527 23.70 12.09 34.04
CA PRO A 527 23.96 13.19 34.94
C PRO A 527 25.25 12.81 35.65
N SER A 528 26.33 13.47 35.26
CA SER A 528 27.60 13.45 35.96
C SER A 528 27.34 13.38 37.46
N SER A 529 27.74 12.25 38.07
CA SER A 529 28.17 12.22 39.46
C SER A 529 29.18 13.37 39.59
N THR A 530 28.68 14.54 39.99
CA THR A 530 29.48 15.66 40.45
C THR A 530 30.11 15.18 41.74
N GLN A 531 31.14 14.33 41.63
CA GLN A 531 32.12 14.24 42.68
C GLN A 531 32.67 15.65 42.80
N ALA A 532 32.25 16.32 43.87
CA ALA A 532 32.92 17.48 44.41
C ALA A 532 34.37 17.06 44.69
N VAL A 533 35.22 17.11 43.66
CA VAL A 533 36.65 17.09 43.85
C VAL A 533 36.97 18.48 44.38
N ASP A 534 37.09 18.54 45.71
CA ASP A 534 37.68 19.65 46.45
C ASP A 534 39.00 20.03 45.77
N ARG A 535 38.96 21.09 44.95
CA ARG A 535 40.16 21.69 44.37
C ARG A 535 40.81 22.56 45.45
N MET A 536 41.84 22.02 46.10
CA MET A 536 42.89 22.87 46.66
C MET A 536 43.68 23.56 45.53
N PRO A 537 44.16 24.79 45.73
CA PRO A 537 44.92 25.53 44.72
C PRO A 537 46.42 25.25 44.89
N VAL A 538 47.10 24.69 43.88
CA VAL A 538 48.56 24.74 43.80
C VAL A 538 49.03 25.01 42.37
N SER A 539 49.67 26.18 42.25
CA SER A 539 50.80 26.58 41.40
C SER A 539 50.97 26.03 39.98
N THR A 540 50.87 26.97 39.04
CA THR A 540 51.86 27.28 37.97
C THR A 540 52.94 26.25 37.66
N GLY A 541 52.88 25.72 36.42
CA GLY A 541 53.96 25.03 35.72
C GLY A 541 53.77 25.20 34.20
N VAL A 542 54.80 25.74 33.57
CA VAL A 542 54.90 26.11 32.14
C VAL A 542 55.26 24.89 31.29
N GLY A 543 54.69 24.79 30.08
CA GLY A 543 55.26 24.07 28.92
C GLY A 543 54.44 22.86 28.45
N ASP A 544 53.75 22.98 27.30
CA ASP A 544 54.23 22.47 26.00
C ASP A 544 53.13 22.57 24.94
N LEU A 545 53.48 23.13 23.78
CA LEU A 545 52.59 23.31 22.62
C LEU A 545 52.64 22.07 21.73
N ALA A 546 51.59 21.26 21.76
CA ALA A 546 51.33 20.24 20.74
C ALA A 546 50.27 20.75 19.76
N PHE A 547 50.70 21.07 18.53
CA PHE A 547 49.83 21.40 17.40
C PHE A 547 49.11 20.13 16.90
N GLY A 548 47.87 19.93 17.33
CA GLY A 548 46.93 19.02 16.67
C GLY A 548 46.19 19.74 15.54
N LEU A 549 46.49 19.39 14.30
CA LEU A 549 45.74 19.82 13.11
C LEU A 549 44.35 19.16 13.11
N ALA A 550 43.38 19.81 13.76
CA ALA A 550 41.96 19.48 13.60
C ALA A 550 41.51 19.93 12.21
N HIS A 551 41.05 18.99 11.38
CA HIS A 551 40.43 19.26 10.09
C HIS A 551 39.02 19.83 10.34
N SER A 552 38.92 21.16 10.49
CA SER A 552 37.64 21.87 10.60
C SER A 552 37.01 21.99 9.20
N GLN A 553 36.23 20.99 8.82
CA GLN A 553 35.34 21.12 7.67
C GLN A 553 34.32 22.24 7.96
N PRO A 554 34.10 23.21 7.05
CA PRO A 554 33.14 24.29 7.27
C PRO A 554 31.73 23.72 7.38
N GLN A 555 31.18 23.72 8.59
CA GLN A 555 29.83 23.25 8.88
C GLN A 555 28.81 24.28 8.38
N SER A 556 27.91 23.87 7.47
CA SER A 556 26.79 24.72 7.03
C SER A 556 25.77 24.87 8.16
N PRO A 557 25.32 26.11 8.49
CA PRO A 557 24.36 26.32 9.57
C PRO A 557 23.00 25.71 9.23
N ILE A 558 22.46 24.92 10.17
CA ILE A 558 21.03 24.54 10.16
C ILE A 558 20.25 25.74 10.64
N ILE A 559 19.25 26.18 9.86
CA ILE A 559 18.43 27.35 10.22
C ILE A 559 17.25 26.83 11.04
N GLU A 560 17.17 27.30 12.28
CA GLU A 560 16.08 26.99 13.21
C GLU A 560 14.82 27.79 12.89
N ALA A 561 13.66 27.22 13.20
CA ALA A 561 12.41 27.95 13.13
C ALA A 561 12.44 29.07 14.17
N THR A 562 12.42 30.32 13.71
CA THR A 562 12.40 31.50 14.58
C THR A 562 10.99 31.74 15.13
N PRO A 563 10.83 32.38 16.31
CA PRO A 563 9.51 32.75 16.85
C PRO A 563 8.66 33.57 15.88
N GLU A 564 9.30 34.36 15.01
CA GLU A 564 8.65 35.19 13.99
C GLU A 564 8.19 34.41 12.75
N ASN A 565 8.66 33.16 12.59
CA ASN A 565 8.34 32.29 11.45
C ASN A 565 8.28 30.83 11.93
N PRO A 566 7.17 30.40 12.57
CA PRO A 566 7.06 29.07 13.15
C PRO A 566 7.05 27.95 12.11
N LEU A 567 6.85 28.28 10.82
CA LEU A 567 6.83 27.32 9.72
C LEU A 567 8.08 27.49 8.85
N LEU A 568 8.91 26.44 8.80
CA LEU A 568 10.04 26.39 7.88
C LEU A 568 9.54 26.48 6.44
N SER A 569 10.20 27.30 5.61
CA SER A 569 9.92 27.33 4.17
C SER A 569 10.28 25.99 3.53
N HIS A 570 9.68 25.67 2.37
CA HIS A 570 9.99 24.42 1.68
C HIS A 570 11.48 24.28 1.36
N ALA A 571 12.11 25.37 0.88
CA ALA A 571 13.55 25.43 0.65
C ALA A 571 14.35 25.16 1.94
N GLN A 572 13.91 25.71 3.07
CA GLN A 572 14.60 25.51 4.34
C GLN A 572 14.52 24.07 4.83
N ILE A 573 13.34 23.45 4.68
CA ILE A 573 13.12 22.03 4.98
C ILE A 573 14.14 21.20 4.19
N ILE A 574 14.24 21.41 2.87
CA ILE A 574 15.15 20.65 2.00
C ILE A 574 16.62 20.88 2.38
N ILE A 575 17.03 22.12 2.61
CA ILE A 575 18.41 22.46 2.99
C ILE A 575 18.78 21.78 4.31
N ASN A 576 17.90 21.86 5.32
CA ASN A 576 18.12 21.22 6.61
C ASN A 576 18.16 19.69 6.47
N THR A 577 17.30 19.09 5.64
CA THR A 577 17.31 17.65 5.36
C THR A 577 18.62 17.21 4.70
N ILE A 578 19.11 17.92 3.68
CA ILE A 578 20.38 17.59 3.01
C ILE A 578 21.56 17.69 3.98
N SER A 579 21.59 18.75 4.79
CA SER A 579 22.62 18.95 5.82
C SER A 579 22.59 17.82 6.85
N PHE A 580 21.40 17.48 7.35
CA PHE A 580 21.20 16.37 8.29
C PHE A 580 21.64 15.02 7.73
N LEU A 581 21.24 14.67 6.50
CA LEU A 581 21.63 13.41 5.87
C LEU A 581 23.13 13.32 5.59
N SER A 582 23.80 14.45 5.36
CA SER A 582 25.26 14.50 5.17
C SER A 582 25.99 14.24 6.49
N ASP A 583 25.49 14.81 7.58
CA ASP A 583 26.07 14.70 8.91
C ASP A 583 25.78 13.35 9.59
N ALA A 584 24.55 12.84 9.47
CA ALA A 584 24.09 11.63 10.15
C ALA A 584 24.98 10.40 9.92
N MET A 585 25.51 10.24 8.71
CA MET A 585 26.46 9.14 8.44
C MET A 585 27.74 9.28 9.25
N TYR A 586 28.29 10.49 9.36
CA TYR A 586 29.54 10.72 10.07
C TYR A 586 29.31 10.62 11.59
N THR A 587 28.26 11.28 12.09
CA THR A 587 27.99 11.36 13.52
C THR A 587 27.64 10.01 14.14
N PHE A 588 26.80 9.21 13.47
CA PHE A 588 26.30 7.96 14.05
C PHE A 588 27.15 6.72 13.68
N SER A 589 28.07 6.83 12.71
CA SER A 589 28.96 5.71 12.35
C SER A 589 30.27 5.71 13.13
N ASP A 590 30.70 6.84 13.70
CA ASP A 590 31.95 6.89 14.45
C ASP A 590 31.84 6.07 15.75
N VAL A 591 32.76 5.11 15.90
CA VAL A 591 32.80 4.16 17.03
C VAL A 591 33.27 4.85 18.31
N VAL A 592 33.98 5.97 18.16
CA VAL A 592 34.44 6.72 19.32
C VAL A 592 33.24 7.44 19.93
N PRO A 593 32.93 7.21 21.22
CA PRO A 593 31.94 8.00 21.93
C PRO A 593 32.47 9.42 22.12
N VAL A 594 32.44 10.21 21.05
CA VAL A 594 32.64 11.64 21.12
C VAL A 594 31.45 12.16 21.92
N GLN A 595 31.75 12.81 23.04
CA GLN A 595 30.74 13.45 23.87
C GLN A 595 30.04 14.51 23.02
N GLN A 596 28.89 14.17 22.44
CA GLN A 596 28.10 15.08 21.63
C GLN A 596 27.77 16.31 22.46
N SER A 597 28.04 17.49 21.94
CA SER A 597 27.63 18.71 22.61
C SER A 597 26.10 18.81 22.61
N GLN A 598 25.54 19.54 23.58
CA GLN A 598 24.10 19.82 23.58
C GLN A 598 23.65 20.51 22.28
N GLY A 599 24.53 21.31 21.66
CA GLY A 599 24.30 21.95 20.37
C GLY A 599 24.19 20.95 19.22
N ASP A 600 25.06 19.94 19.17
CA ASP A 600 25.01 18.89 18.14
C ASP A 600 23.71 18.09 18.24
N GLN A 601 23.30 17.74 19.48
CA GLN A 601 22.05 17.03 19.71
C GLN A 601 20.83 17.83 19.22
N LEU A 602 20.75 19.13 19.54
CA LEU A 602 19.68 20.00 19.06
C LEU A 602 19.70 20.12 17.53
N ARG A 603 20.90 20.19 16.93
CA ARG A 603 21.08 20.23 15.49
C ARG A 603 20.54 18.97 14.81
N HIS A 604 20.85 17.78 15.33
CA HIS A 604 20.32 16.51 14.80
C HIS A 604 18.80 16.41 14.93
N GLN A 605 18.26 16.85 16.07
CA GLN A 605 16.81 16.92 16.28
C GLN A 605 16.14 17.83 15.25
N THR A 606 16.62 19.06 15.07
CA THR A 606 16.09 20.00 14.06
C THR A 606 16.21 19.45 12.63
N GLY A 607 17.34 18.81 12.32
CA GLY A 607 17.56 18.13 11.04
C GLY A 607 16.57 17.00 10.79
N CYS A 608 16.33 16.16 11.79
CA CYS A 608 15.39 15.04 11.70
C CYS A 608 13.93 15.52 11.63
N VAL A 609 13.55 16.60 12.31
CA VAL A 609 12.22 17.24 12.13
C VAL A 609 12.05 17.73 10.70
N SER A 610 13.08 18.38 10.14
CA SER A 610 13.05 18.83 8.74
C SER A 610 12.92 17.65 7.78
N LEU A 611 13.64 16.56 8.02
CA LEU A 611 13.48 15.31 7.27
C LEU A 611 12.05 14.77 7.32
N LEU A 612 11.43 14.66 8.49
CA LEU A 612 10.07 14.14 8.63
C LEU A 612 9.03 15.04 7.94
N LEU A 613 9.21 16.36 8.01
CA LEU A 613 8.40 17.31 7.26
C LEU A 613 8.57 17.15 5.76
N TRP A 614 9.80 16.96 5.27
CA TRP A 614 10.07 16.68 3.87
C TRP A 614 9.38 15.38 3.41
N ILE A 615 9.51 14.29 4.17
CA ILE A 615 8.84 13.01 3.87
C ILE A 615 7.33 13.24 3.76
N LYS A 616 6.73 13.96 4.71
CA LYS A 616 5.30 14.30 4.68
C LYS A 616 4.92 15.06 3.40
N LEU A 617 5.69 16.06 2.97
CA LEU A 617 5.43 16.79 1.72
C LEU A 617 5.56 15.88 0.50
N ARG A 618 6.59 15.02 0.47
CA ARG A 618 6.84 14.07 -0.62
C ARG A 618 5.73 13.03 -0.74
N LEU A 619 5.26 12.46 0.38
CA LEU A 619 4.13 11.52 0.41
C LEU A 619 2.82 12.17 -0.05
N ARG A 620 2.66 13.48 0.13
CA ARG A 620 1.53 14.24 -0.41
C ARG A 620 1.61 14.52 -1.92
N GLY A 621 2.76 14.22 -2.54
CA GLY A 621 3.01 14.54 -3.94
C GLY A 621 3.16 16.04 -4.20
N ILE A 622 3.58 16.83 -3.21
CA ILE A 622 3.77 18.27 -3.38
C ILE A 622 5.09 18.51 -4.15
N PRO A 623 5.07 19.19 -5.30
CA PRO A 623 6.27 19.47 -6.09
C PRO A 623 7.19 20.47 -5.38
N LEU A 624 8.48 20.46 -5.74
CA LEU A 624 9.49 21.36 -5.19
C LEU A 624 9.23 22.84 -5.54
N GLU A 625 8.66 23.10 -6.72
CA GLU A 625 8.70 24.38 -7.39
C GLU A 625 7.39 25.19 -7.39
N GLU A 626 6.43 24.91 -6.50
CA GLU A 626 5.23 25.78 -6.34
C GLU A 626 5.40 26.75 -5.14
N PRO A 627 6.09 27.90 -5.30
CA PRO A 627 6.32 28.85 -4.23
C PRO A 627 5.13 29.76 -3.88
N SER A 628 3.95 29.62 -4.52
CA SER A 628 2.96 30.71 -4.52
C SER A 628 1.48 30.34 -4.29
N SER A 629 1.10 29.07 -4.09
CA SER A 629 -0.26 28.75 -3.65
C SER A 629 -0.30 28.72 -2.11
N GLY A 630 -1.01 29.70 -1.53
CA GLY A 630 -0.90 30.12 -0.12
C GLY A 630 -1.02 29.04 0.98
N VAL A 631 -0.85 29.50 2.22
CA VAL A 631 -0.82 28.72 3.49
C VAL A 631 -1.99 27.71 3.63
N ASP A 632 -3.09 27.88 2.90
CA ASP A 632 -4.24 26.97 2.88
C ASP A 632 -3.93 25.58 2.29
N THR A 633 -2.83 25.39 1.55
CA THR A 633 -2.48 24.11 0.93
C THR A 633 -2.10 23.02 1.95
N TRP A 634 -1.82 23.40 3.20
CA TRP A 634 -1.43 22.45 4.26
C TRP A 634 -2.62 21.72 4.87
N SER A 635 -3.81 22.32 4.84
CA SER A 635 -5.05 21.72 5.34
C SER A 635 -5.83 21.09 4.18
N SER A 636 -5.49 19.84 3.85
CA SER A 636 -6.27 19.07 2.88
C SER A 636 -7.72 18.98 3.34
N LYS A 637 -8.66 19.44 2.51
CA LYS A 637 -10.09 19.32 2.80
C LYS A 637 -10.46 17.83 2.98
N PRO A 638 -11.36 17.49 3.91
CA PRO A 638 -11.87 16.13 4.06
C PRO A 638 -12.47 15.66 2.72
N GLY A 639 -11.84 14.67 2.08
CA GLY A 639 -12.18 14.18 0.74
C GLY A 639 -11.03 14.22 -0.29
N GLU A 640 -9.93 14.89 -0.01
CA GLU A 640 -8.65 14.84 -0.77
C GLU A 640 -7.68 13.74 -0.27
N SER A 641 -8.23 12.73 0.41
CA SER A 641 -7.53 11.54 0.90
C SER A 641 -6.57 10.96 -0.15
N LEU A 642 -5.35 10.60 0.23
CA LEU A 642 -4.38 9.89 -0.63
C LEU A 642 -4.60 8.37 -0.62
N GLY A 643 -5.59 7.91 0.13
CA GLY A 643 -5.81 6.52 0.54
C GLY A 643 -5.57 6.37 2.04
N GLU A 644 -6.23 5.41 2.68
CA GLU A 644 -6.18 5.22 4.14
C GLU A 644 -4.75 5.02 4.65
N LEU A 645 -3.95 4.25 3.91
CA LEU A 645 -2.57 3.94 4.26
C LEU A 645 -1.72 5.22 4.37
N LEU A 646 -1.69 6.03 3.30
CA LEU A 646 -0.89 7.25 3.26
C LEU A 646 -1.43 8.31 4.21
N ASP A 647 -2.74 8.47 4.31
CA ASP A 647 -3.35 9.41 5.25
C ASP A 647 -3.02 9.03 6.70
N GLY A 648 -3.03 7.73 7.02
CA GLY A 648 -2.63 7.20 8.31
C GLY A 648 -1.15 7.45 8.63
N ILE A 649 -0.27 7.26 7.66
CA ILE A 649 1.17 7.54 7.79
C ILE A 649 1.42 9.03 8.01
N ILE A 650 0.84 9.90 7.18
CA ILE A 650 0.95 11.35 7.30
C ILE A 650 0.46 11.81 8.67
N SER A 651 -0.69 11.29 9.13
CA SER A 651 -1.23 11.58 10.46
C SER A 651 -0.31 11.08 11.59
N SER A 652 0.40 9.96 11.38
CA SER A 652 1.38 9.46 12.34
C SER A 652 2.61 10.38 12.44
N ILE A 653 3.08 10.93 11.31
CA ILE A 653 4.17 11.91 11.27
C ILE A 653 3.78 13.19 12.00
N GLU A 654 2.58 13.70 11.77
CA GLU A 654 2.06 14.87 12.48
C GLU A 654 2.04 14.64 14.01
N ARG A 655 1.47 13.52 14.47
CA ARG A 655 1.46 13.17 15.90
C ARG A 655 2.86 13.06 16.50
N ALA A 656 3.81 12.47 15.76
CA ALA A 656 5.18 12.33 16.24
C ALA A 656 5.90 13.69 16.35
N LEU A 657 5.68 14.59 15.38
CA LEU A 657 6.20 15.95 15.42
C LEU A 657 5.61 16.75 16.59
N ASP A 658 4.32 16.59 16.89
CA ASP A 658 3.65 17.26 18.01
C ASP A 658 4.11 16.74 19.39
N ARG A 659 4.43 15.44 19.48
CA ARG A 659 4.89 14.82 20.73
C ARG A 659 6.31 15.21 21.12
N GLY A 660 7.17 15.50 20.15
CA GLY A 660 8.59 15.80 20.37
C GLY A 660 9.45 14.55 20.69
N TRP A 661 10.58 14.77 21.36
CA TRP A 661 11.67 13.77 21.47
C TRP A 661 11.60 12.85 22.71
N SER A 662 10.74 13.15 23.69
CA SER A 662 10.70 12.44 24.97
C SER A 662 9.57 11.41 25.08
N GLY A 663 9.76 10.39 25.93
CA GLY A 663 8.67 9.49 26.34
C GLY A 663 8.36 8.33 25.39
N TRP A 664 9.17 8.12 24.35
CA TRP A 664 9.03 6.99 23.42
C TRP A 664 9.41 5.65 24.05
N GLY A 665 10.23 5.69 25.11
CA GLY A 665 10.69 4.51 25.82
C GLY A 665 11.58 3.64 24.92
N VAL A 666 12.47 4.27 24.17
CA VAL A 666 13.47 3.63 23.29
C VAL A 666 14.86 4.04 23.76
#